data_AF-A0AAN7HBP3-F1
#
_entry.id   AF-A0AAN7HBP3-F1
#
_cell.length_a   1.000
_cell.length_b   1.000
_cell.length_c   1.000
_cell.angle_alpha   90.00
_cell.angle_beta   90.00
_cell.angle_gamma   90.00
#
_symmetry.space_group_name_H-M   'P 1'
#
loop_
_entity.id
_entity.type
_entity.pdbx_description
1 polymer ?
#
loop_
_entity_poly.entity_id
_entity_poly.type
_entity_poly.pdbx_seq_one_letter_code
_entity_poly.pdbx_strand_id
1 'polypeptide(L)'
;MNGAADDGAQPRAHPLGPLTAQEIAHSVSLIQGCWPSNVECHFKVVTLLEPAKAELVPYLAAERRGENPGSIDRRAFVVYYIRGTHNLHEAAVNLSTSKVEANVKLGPFIHPNGDGEEIIAVEKALLAHPAVQAELAKLELPQGTLVVADPWIYGSDGVKQDSFYDDKRVMQCFLYMRDPNHSSEPDGNHYAFPLPISPVVDPITMELIRIDTLPTGLDEKVKPLAPWQPVEASEYIPESQSLRTDLKPLRVVQPEGASFTVESFSELGRLIKWQKWDFKVGFNQREGMVLYDVHYDNRPLFYRLSLSDMCIPYADPRHPFHRKAAFDLGDVGAGIMANNLQLGCDCLGSVYYIGGVLADSRGKPVGMPNVICVHEQDAGILWKHTNYRTNRAVVVRNRELVLQTILTVSNYEYILSFVFNTAGDLAYEARATGILSTQPLDLDLTDTPHPFGTAVHPGALGGFHQHFFSLRIDPMVAGHGNSVVYDEAVAIPRDPKLNPHGVGYTVRRTELSTSGGYDLDASKNRTFKIINPAVRNPVNGAAVGYKLSIPPMQPILADADSFHYKRAEFADHGVYVTRYAEGELYAGGVYTNQGRGGTGVRTWADRKDSLAGGDPVVWVQFGINHIPRVEDFPVMPAETLRVVLRPVNFFERNPAVDVPPGNQEVNCTHPTFINLPQPPSQPDTPSEIPGTPTSTTTSLSALSTTAIKDGHRGALHHRGHQHSPSTTSLEAERADRISRLTGLSSLSTLRGPPPSQHNAGSPHSNPTLSGVPANPPPAAATLTPAFFDAAGQPVAATKVSTVGSASATESVGGRTTSITEVGGDSTTLGEDRDEDMLTEMDSASASGYIDADADVDADAMDEDLDNLTSQSIGDRMSDDGSASLVGFGEGAGSTLSGPIYHRRPLPSLGSTTGSATGGGAGGVWGLPERASSGLSEGATGAGPSPHHQHHGRTRIPERETGNGTETPVSQSAVRERREARMVDGVALDGVAAADNNDDVFVDTTTRGPVPVPTNTRERDRQQRHSHRQQPPPSSPDEASERVSREKQDDGESRAGARSPKGKGKGRPAGEVPF
;
A
#
# COMPACT_ATOMS: atom_id res chain seq x y z
N MET A 1 -8.42 -36.83 -40.52
CA MET A 1 -8.89 -38.23 -40.50
C MET A 1 -8.11 -38.93 -39.40
N ASN A 2 -8.70 -39.36 -38.29
CA ASN A 2 -10.10 -39.21 -37.85
C ASN A 2 -10.13 -38.49 -36.52
N GLY A 3 -11.11 -37.59 -36.33
CA GLY A 3 -11.44 -37.08 -35.00
C GLY A 3 -12.44 -38.01 -34.33
N ALA A 4 -12.25 -38.29 -33.05
CA ALA A 4 -13.39 -38.39 -32.16
C ALA A 4 -13.84 -36.95 -31.87
N ALA A 5 -15.15 -36.68 -31.91
CA ALA A 5 -15.67 -35.48 -31.26
C ALA A 5 -15.66 -35.76 -29.77
N ASP A 6 -15.02 -34.88 -28.99
CA ASP A 6 -15.20 -34.86 -27.55
C ASP A 6 -16.51 -34.09 -27.30
N ASP A 7 -17.51 -34.74 -26.70
CA ASP A 7 -18.83 -34.13 -26.52
C ASP A 7 -18.71 -32.93 -25.56
N GLY A 8 -19.26 -31.79 -25.98
CA GLY A 8 -19.01 -30.48 -25.39
C GLY A 8 -19.54 -30.28 -23.98
N ALA A 9 -18.90 -30.90 -23.00
CA ALA A 9 -19.05 -30.56 -21.60
C ALA A 9 -18.50 -29.15 -21.37
N GLN A 10 -19.40 -28.22 -21.02
CA GLN A 10 -19.02 -26.89 -20.51
C GLN A 10 -17.98 -27.06 -19.39
N PRO A 11 -16.84 -26.35 -19.43
CA PRO A 11 -15.83 -26.42 -18.37
C PRO A 11 -16.48 -26.13 -17.01
N ARG A 12 -16.40 -27.09 -16.08
CA ARG A 12 -17.06 -27.00 -14.77
C ARG A 12 -16.53 -25.77 -14.03
N ALA A 13 -17.38 -24.77 -13.83
CA ALA A 13 -16.98 -23.50 -13.21
C ALA A 13 -16.37 -23.76 -11.82
N HIS A 14 -15.08 -23.45 -11.67
CA HIS A 14 -14.36 -23.60 -10.41
C HIS A 14 -15.00 -22.69 -9.33
N PRO A 15 -15.22 -23.16 -8.08
CA PRO A 15 -16.01 -22.43 -7.09
C PRO A 15 -15.54 -20.98 -6.81
N LEU A 16 -14.23 -20.73 -6.78
CA LEU A 16 -13.63 -19.38 -6.62
C LEU A 16 -13.53 -18.52 -7.90
N GLY A 17 -14.07 -18.96 -9.05
CA GLY A 17 -14.05 -18.14 -10.26
C GLY A 17 -14.91 -16.87 -10.07
N PRO A 18 -14.51 -15.68 -10.55
CA PRO A 18 -15.42 -14.54 -10.63
C PRO A 18 -16.70 -14.91 -11.39
N LEU A 19 -17.81 -14.20 -11.16
CA LEU A 19 -19.05 -14.48 -11.91
C LEU A 19 -18.88 -14.11 -13.38
N THR A 20 -19.30 -15.01 -14.28
CA THR A 20 -19.31 -14.70 -15.72
C THR A 20 -20.44 -13.73 -16.07
N ALA A 21 -20.38 -13.12 -17.26
CA ALA A 21 -21.47 -12.26 -17.75
C ALA A 21 -22.83 -13.01 -17.79
N GLN A 22 -22.81 -14.32 -18.06
CA GLN A 22 -24.02 -15.14 -18.05
C GLN A 22 -24.52 -15.43 -16.62
N GLU A 23 -23.62 -15.67 -15.66
CA GLU A 23 -23.99 -15.85 -14.25
C GLU A 23 -24.58 -14.57 -13.63
N ILE A 24 -24.04 -13.40 -13.98
CA ILE A 24 -24.56 -12.08 -13.59
C ILE A 24 -25.96 -11.86 -14.17
N ALA A 25 -26.13 -12.05 -15.49
CA ALA A 25 -27.43 -11.87 -16.15
C ALA A 25 -28.51 -12.85 -15.63
N HIS A 26 -28.12 -14.09 -15.31
CA HIS A 26 -29.03 -15.09 -14.71
C HIS A 26 -29.42 -14.72 -13.28
N SER A 27 -28.47 -14.24 -12.46
CA SER A 27 -28.74 -13.73 -11.11
C SER A 27 -29.76 -12.60 -11.15
N VAL A 28 -29.56 -11.63 -12.05
CA VAL A 28 -30.44 -10.48 -12.25
C VAL A 28 -31.82 -10.89 -12.73
N SER A 29 -31.91 -11.83 -13.67
CA SER A 29 -33.20 -12.35 -14.16
C SER A 29 -34.00 -13.08 -13.07
N LEU A 30 -33.34 -13.87 -12.20
CA LEU A 30 -33.97 -14.53 -11.06
C LEU A 30 -34.48 -13.55 -10.00
N ILE A 31 -33.74 -12.46 -9.74
CA ILE A 31 -34.18 -11.39 -8.83
C ILE A 31 -35.33 -10.58 -9.41
N GLN A 32 -35.26 -10.19 -10.69
CA GLN A 32 -36.37 -9.52 -11.39
C GLN A 32 -37.64 -10.40 -11.41
N GLY A 33 -37.49 -11.72 -11.58
CA GLY A 33 -38.57 -12.69 -11.51
C GLY A 33 -39.24 -12.83 -10.14
N CYS A 34 -38.67 -12.27 -9.06
CA CYS A 34 -39.33 -12.18 -7.75
C CYS A 34 -40.39 -11.07 -7.68
N TRP A 35 -40.42 -10.15 -8.66
CA TRP A 35 -41.25 -8.94 -8.62
C TRP A 35 -42.23 -8.88 -9.82
N PRO A 36 -43.35 -8.13 -9.69
CA PRO A 36 -44.20 -7.83 -10.84
C PRO A 36 -43.43 -7.10 -11.96
N SER A 37 -43.76 -7.37 -13.23
CA SER A 37 -43.00 -6.87 -14.40
C SER A 37 -43.02 -5.35 -14.61
N ASN A 38 -43.67 -4.59 -13.73
CA ASN A 38 -43.70 -3.12 -13.69
C ASN A 38 -42.84 -2.54 -12.54
N VAL A 39 -42.09 -3.38 -11.83
CA VAL A 39 -41.23 -3.01 -10.70
C VAL A 39 -39.78 -3.06 -11.17
N GLU A 40 -39.17 -1.88 -11.32
CA GLU A 40 -37.77 -1.78 -11.72
C GLU A 40 -36.83 -1.93 -10.52
N CYS A 41 -35.76 -2.70 -10.72
CA CYS A 41 -34.66 -2.82 -9.75
C CYS A 41 -33.53 -1.82 -10.08
N HIS A 42 -32.86 -1.36 -9.04
CA HIS A 42 -31.60 -0.62 -9.12
C HIS A 42 -30.54 -1.45 -8.40
N PHE A 43 -29.76 -2.21 -9.16
CA PHE A 43 -28.70 -3.07 -8.63
C PHE A 43 -27.50 -2.23 -8.19
N LYS A 44 -26.90 -2.59 -7.05
CA LYS A 44 -25.73 -1.90 -6.46
C LYS A 44 -24.54 -2.86 -6.34
N VAL A 45 -24.81 -4.15 -6.11
CA VAL A 45 -23.84 -5.25 -6.16
C VAL A 45 -24.47 -6.47 -6.82
N VAL A 46 -23.74 -7.12 -7.73
CA VAL A 46 -23.95 -8.52 -8.15
C VAL A 46 -22.57 -9.16 -8.20
N THR A 47 -22.26 -10.08 -7.28
CA THR A 47 -20.90 -10.64 -7.15
C THR A 47 -20.93 -12.08 -6.65
N LEU A 48 -19.80 -12.79 -6.72
CA LEU A 48 -19.68 -14.16 -6.19
C LEU A 48 -19.95 -14.15 -4.68
N LEU A 49 -20.86 -15.00 -4.22
CA LEU A 49 -20.90 -15.40 -2.82
C LEU A 49 -19.89 -16.54 -2.66
N GLU A 50 -18.76 -16.26 -1.99
CA GLU A 50 -17.69 -17.24 -1.84
C GLU A 50 -18.17 -18.50 -1.09
N PRO A 51 -17.71 -19.69 -1.50
CA PRO A 51 -17.98 -20.94 -0.79
C PRO A 51 -17.61 -20.91 0.69
N ALA A 52 -18.39 -21.62 1.49
CA ALA A 52 -18.05 -21.99 2.86
C ALA A 52 -16.65 -22.63 2.91
N LYS A 53 -15.78 -22.13 3.80
CA LYS A 53 -14.39 -22.64 3.93
C LYS A 53 -14.34 -24.13 4.27
N ALA A 54 -15.35 -24.61 5.00
CA ALA A 54 -15.52 -26.03 5.33
C ALA A 54 -15.76 -26.93 4.10
N GLU A 55 -16.37 -26.41 3.03
CA GLU A 55 -16.56 -27.13 1.75
C GLU A 55 -15.35 -26.94 0.82
N LEU A 56 -14.79 -25.73 0.78
CA LEU A 56 -13.76 -25.34 -0.17
C LEU A 56 -12.36 -25.86 0.17
N VAL A 57 -12.02 -26.00 1.45
CA VAL A 57 -10.73 -26.61 1.87
C VAL A 57 -10.62 -28.07 1.38
N PRO A 58 -11.60 -28.96 1.60
CA PRO A 58 -11.62 -30.30 0.99
C PRO A 58 -11.54 -30.28 -0.55
N TYR A 59 -12.26 -29.36 -1.20
CA TYR A 59 -12.25 -29.20 -2.66
C TYR A 59 -10.83 -28.89 -3.18
N LEU A 60 -10.19 -27.84 -2.65
CA LEU A 60 -8.83 -27.42 -3.04
C LEU A 60 -7.80 -28.52 -2.76
N ALA A 61 -7.93 -29.21 -1.62
CA ALA A 61 -7.04 -30.30 -1.27
C ALA A 61 -7.17 -31.50 -2.23
N ALA A 62 -8.37 -31.83 -2.70
CA ALA A 62 -8.59 -32.89 -3.69
C ALA A 62 -8.08 -32.48 -5.09
N GLU A 63 -8.37 -31.25 -5.51
CA GLU A 63 -7.89 -30.70 -6.78
C GLU A 63 -6.36 -30.70 -6.85
N ARG A 64 -5.66 -30.25 -5.79
CA ARG A 64 -4.19 -30.30 -5.71
C ARG A 64 -3.59 -31.71 -5.71
N ARG A 65 -4.39 -32.76 -5.44
CA ARG A 65 -3.98 -34.18 -5.60
C ARG A 65 -4.29 -34.74 -7.00
N GLY A 66 -4.94 -33.97 -7.88
CA GLY A 66 -5.44 -34.45 -9.16
C GLY A 66 -6.68 -35.36 -9.04
N GLU A 67 -7.36 -35.33 -7.90
CA GLU A 67 -8.61 -36.06 -7.65
C GLU A 67 -9.81 -35.24 -8.15
N ASN A 68 -10.97 -35.88 -8.37
CA ASN A 68 -12.21 -35.15 -8.66
C ASN A 68 -12.74 -34.54 -7.34
N PRO A 69 -12.77 -33.21 -7.19
CA PRO A 69 -13.09 -32.56 -5.92
C PRO A 69 -14.60 -32.47 -5.63
N GLY A 70 -15.45 -33.08 -6.47
CA GLY A 70 -16.90 -32.92 -6.41
C GLY A 70 -17.35 -31.59 -7.01
N SER A 71 -18.52 -31.09 -6.59
CA SER A 71 -19.00 -29.74 -6.90
C SER A 71 -19.52 -29.08 -5.64
N ILE A 72 -19.22 -27.80 -5.53
CA ILE A 72 -19.85 -26.87 -4.58
C ILE A 72 -20.95 -26.12 -5.35
N ASP A 73 -22.04 -25.76 -4.67
CA ASP A 73 -23.11 -24.96 -5.25
C ASP A 73 -22.62 -23.53 -5.55
N ARG A 74 -22.86 -23.08 -6.78
CA ARG A 74 -22.42 -21.78 -7.28
C ARG A 74 -23.41 -20.71 -6.86
N ARG A 75 -22.99 -19.72 -6.07
CA ARG A 75 -23.87 -18.69 -5.49
C ARG A 75 -23.44 -17.27 -5.85
N ALA A 76 -24.42 -16.39 -6.02
CA ALA A 76 -24.23 -14.96 -6.18
C ALA A 76 -24.85 -14.19 -5.01
N PHE A 77 -24.12 -13.19 -4.52
CA PHE A 77 -24.59 -12.18 -3.58
C PHE A 77 -25.08 -10.96 -4.36
N VAL A 78 -26.29 -10.50 -4.05
CA VAL A 78 -26.97 -9.42 -4.79
C VAL A 78 -27.53 -8.38 -3.84
N VAL A 79 -27.22 -7.11 -4.09
CA VAL A 79 -27.77 -5.96 -3.33
C VAL A 79 -28.43 -5.00 -4.31
N TYR A 80 -29.69 -4.63 -4.03
CA TYR A 80 -30.48 -3.80 -4.94
C TYR A 80 -31.57 -3.00 -4.20
N TYR A 81 -31.94 -1.84 -4.75
CA TYR A 81 -33.15 -1.11 -4.39
C TYR A 81 -34.30 -1.45 -5.35
N ILE A 82 -35.53 -1.27 -4.88
CA ILE A 82 -36.66 -1.02 -5.80
C ILE A 82 -36.58 0.45 -6.24
N ARG A 83 -36.39 0.70 -7.53
CA ARG A 83 -36.02 2.00 -8.11
C ARG A 83 -37.03 3.10 -7.74
N GLY A 84 -36.53 4.27 -7.34
CA GLY A 84 -37.34 5.37 -6.83
C GLY A 84 -37.90 5.17 -5.42
N THR A 85 -37.41 4.18 -4.65
CA THR A 85 -37.82 3.94 -3.27
C THR A 85 -36.64 3.52 -2.38
N HIS A 86 -36.71 3.81 -1.08
CA HIS A 86 -35.69 3.38 -0.11
C HIS A 86 -35.79 1.88 0.29
N ASN A 87 -36.47 1.05 -0.51
CA ASN A 87 -36.60 -0.39 -0.22
C ASN A 87 -35.34 -1.16 -0.67
N LEU A 88 -34.31 -1.11 0.16
CA LEU A 88 -33.08 -1.89 -0.01
C LEU A 88 -33.33 -3.38 0.26
N HIS A 89 -32.76 -4.23 -0.58
CA HIS A 89 -32.80 -5.68 -0.44
C HIS A 89 -31.41 -6.30 -0.60
N GLU A 90 -31.16 -7.34 0.19
CA GLU A 90 -30.04 -8.27 0.06
C GLU A 90 -30.58 -9.63 -0.38
N ALA A 91 -29.89 -10.32 -1.28
CA ALA A 91 -30.32 -11.62 -1.77
C ALA A 91 -29.15 -12.57 -2.06
N ALA A 92 -29.39 -13.86 -1.82
CA ALA A 92 -28.50 -14.95 -2.19
C ALA A 92 -29.16 -15.78 -3.30
N VAL A 93 -28.47 -15.91 -4.45
CA VAL A 93 -28.97 -16.63 -5.63
C VAL A 93 -28.08 -17.84 -5.90
N ASN A 94 -28.65 -19.04 -5.80
CA ASN A 94 -27.99 -20.28 -6.16
C ASN A 94 -28.18 -20.53 -7.66
N LEU A 95 -27.10 -20.36 -8.41
CA LEU A 95 -27.02 -20.53 -9.85
C LEU A 95 -27.07 -22.02 -10.24
N SER A 96 -26.44 -22.90 -9.44
CA SER A 96 -26.46 -24.36 -9.65
C SER A 96 -27.88 -24.93 -9.61
N THR A 97 -28.76 -24.42 -8.76
CA THR A 97 -30.18 -24.83 -8.68
C THR A 97 -31.15 -23.86 -9.36
N SER A 98 -30.64 -22.72 -9.84
CA SER A 98 -31.42 -21.61 -10.45
C SER A 98 -32.55 -21.11 -9.54
N LYS A 99 -32.22 -20.80 -8.29
CA LYS A 99 -33.16 -20.34 -7.25
C LYS A 99 -32.60 -19.16 -6.47
N VAL A 100 -33.50 -18.26 -6.07
CA VAL A 100 -33.23 -17.30 -5.00
C VAL A 100 -33.42 -18.04 -3.67
N GLU A 101 -32.35 -18.18 -2.88
CA GLU A 101 -32.37 -18.87 -1.58
C GLU A 101 -32.76 -17.92 -0.44
N ALA A 102 -32.38 -16.65 -0.55
CA ALA A 102 -32.78 -15.57 0.34
C ALA A 102 -33.03 -14.28 -0.44
N ASN A 103 -34.01 -13.48 -0.02
CA ASN A 103 -34.29 -12.13 -0.53
C ASN A 103 -34.92 -11.32 0.61
N VAL A 104 -34.13 -10.49 1.28
CA VAL A 104 -34.45 -9.86 2.56
C VAL A 104 -34.45 -8.35 2.39
N LYS A 105 -35.56 -7.70 2.74
CA LYS A 105 -35.60 -6.24 2.85
C LYS A 105 -34.80 -5.79 4.08
N LEU A 106 -33.86 -4.86 3.90
CA LEU A 106 -33.01 -4.35 4.97
C LEU A 106 -33.67 -3.21 5.76
N GLY A 107 -33.14 -2.94 6.95
CA GLY A 107 -33.64 -1.94 7.89
C GLY A 107 -33.11 -0.51 7.66
N PRO A 108 -33.50 0.46 8.51
CA PRO A 108 -32.92 1.80 8.51
C PRO A 108 -31.42 1.77 8.87
N PHE A 109 -30.68 2.83 8.52
CA PHE A 109 -29.22 2.94 8.68
C PHE A 109 -28.38 1.94 7.87
N ILE A 110 -29.01 1.09 7.06
CA ILE A 110 -28.33 0.15 6.16
C ILE A 110 -28.44 0.71 4.75
N HIS A 111 -27.30 1.10 4.18
CA HIS A 111 -27.23 1.71 2.86
C HIS A 111 -26.04 1.13 2.07
N PRO A 112 -26.19 0.89 0.76
CA PRO A 112 -25.12 0.38 -0.08
C PRO A 112 -24.25 1.51 -0.61
N ASN A 113 -23.16 1.11 -1.26
CA ASN A 113 -22.25 1.93 -2.05
C ASN A 113 -22.95 2.91 -3.02
N GLY A 114 -22.22 3.96 -3.43
CA GLY A 114 -22.57 4.77 -4.60
C GLY A 114 -22.42 3.99 -5.92
N ASP A 115 -22.96 4.53 -7.00
CA ASP A 115 -22.64 4.09 -8.37
C ASP A 115 -22.55 5.29 -9.34
N GLY A 116 -21.86 5.13 -10.46
CA GLY A 116 -21.59 6.23 -11.39
C GLY A 116 -22.82 6.85 -12.07
N GLU A 117 -23.86 6.05 -12.37
CA GLU A 117 -25.10 6.58 -12.97
C GLU A 117 -25.84 7.45 -11.95
N GLU A 118 -25.87 7.04 -10.68
CA GLU A 118 -26.44 7.77 -9.54
C GLU A 118 -25.71 9.09 -9.25
N ILE A 119 -24.37 9.07 -9.22
CA ILE A 119 -23.54 10.26 -8.97
C ILE A 119 -23.74 11.33 -10.07
N ILE A 120 -23.67 10.93 -11.35
CA ILE A 120 -23.85 11.85 -12.49
C ILE A 120 -25.30 12.38 -12.55
N ALA A 121 -26.29 11.56 -12.18
CA ALA A 121 -27.68 12.00 -12.08
C ALA A 121 -27.87 13.05 -10.96
N VAL A 122 -27.22 12.87 -9.81
CA VAL A 122 -27.23 13.81 -8.69
C VAL A 122 -26.62 15.16 -9.08
N GLU A 123 -25.40 15.20 -9.63
CA GLU A 123 -24.78 16.46 -10.08
C GLU A 123 -25.71 17.22 -11.03
N LYS A 124 -26.21 16.53 -12.06
CA LYS A 124 -27.06 17.13 -13.09
C LYS A 124 -28.38 17.67 -12.54
N ALA A 125 -29.02 16.95 -11.60
CA ALA A 125 -30.26 17.39 -10.97
C ALA A 125 -30.01 18.59 -10.04
N LEU A 126 -28.94 18.54 -9.25
CA LEU A 126 -28.52 19.58 -8.31
C LEU A 126 -28.16 20.88 -9.03
N LEU A 127 -27.31 20.83 -10.06
CA LEU A 127 -26.88 22.03 -10.79
C LEU A 127 -28.04 22.67 -11.57
N ALA A 128 -29.06 21.89 -11.95
CA ALA A 128 -30.30 22.41 -12.53
C ALA A 128 -31.30 22.97 -11.49
N HIS A 129 -31.07 22.76 -10.18
CA HIS A 129 -32.08 23.08 -9.16
C HIS A 129 -32.19 24.60 -8.90
N PRO A 130 -33.39 25.21 -8.97
CA PRO A 130 -33.55 26.67 -8.85
C PRO A 130 -33.00 27.29 -7.56
N ALA A 131 -33.07 26.58 -6.43
CA ALA A 131 -32.49 27.08 -5.17
C ALA A 131 -30.95 27.08 -5.19
N VAL A 132 -30.32 26.09 -5.82
CA VAL A 132 -28.84 26.04 -5.94
C VAL A 132 -28.36 27.14 -6.88
N GLN A 133 -29.06 27.33 -8.00
CA GLN A 133 -28.83 28.47 -8.90
C GLN A 133 -29.02 29.82 -8.20
N ALA A 134 -29.97 29.95 -7.27
CA ALA A 134 -30.18 31.17 -6.50
C ALA A 134 -29.08 31.44 -5.46
N GLU A 135 -28.41 30.41 -4.92
CA GLU A 135 -27.22 30.58 -4.08
C GLU A 135 -25.97 30.90 -4.91
N LEU A 136 -25.76 30.17 -6.02
CA LEU A 136 -24.66 30.43 -6.96
C LEU A 136 -24.69 31.86 -7.55
N ALA A 137 -25.89 32.40 -7.81
CA ALA A 137 -26.05 33.77 -8.29
C ALA A 137 -25.50 34.84 -7.31
N LYS A 138 -25.41 34.54 -6.00
CA LYS A 138 -24.85 35.46 -4.98
C LYS A 138 -23.32 35.54 -5.02
N LEU A 139 -22.66 34.63 -5.73
CA LEU A 139 -21.21 34.63 -5.95
C LEU A 139 -20.80 35.50 -7.16
N GLU A 140 -21.75 36.04 -7.93
CA GLU A 140 -21.49 36.89 -9.10
C GLU A 140 -20.41 36.33 -10.06
N LEU A 141 -20.43 35.00 -10.27
CA LEU A 141 -19.40 34.27 -11.03
C LEU A 141 -19.26 34.83 -12.48
N PRO A 142 -18.03 34.85 -13.03
CA PRO A 142 -17.79 35.34 -14.39
C PRO A 142 -18.70 34.71 -15.46
N GLN A 143 -19.11 35.51 -16.45
CA GLN A 143 -19.99 35.02 -17.50
C GLN A 143 -19.31 33.92 -18.33
N GLY A 144 -19.83 32.69 -18.21
CA GLY A 144 -19.30 31.51 -18.91
C GLY A 144 -18.64 30.48 -17.99
N THR A 145 -18.44 30.79 -16.71
CA THR A 145 -17.99 29.84 -15.69
C THR A 145 -18.86 28.58 -15.67
N LEU A 146 -18.21 27.40 -15.66
CA LEU A 146 -18.86 26.13 -15.40
C LEU A 146 -18.61 25.69 -13.95
N VAL A 147 -19.70 25.46 -13.21
CA VAL A 147 -19.71 24.86 -11.88
C VAL A 147 -19.68 23.34 -12.01
N VAL A 148 -18.93 22.68 -11.15
CA VAL A 148 -18.82 21.22 -11.01
C VAL A 148 -19.30 20.83 -9.61
N ALA A 149 -19.92 19.68 -9.45
CA ALA A 149 -20.26 19.13 -8.14
C ALA A 149 -19.61 17.76 -7.93
N ASP A 150 -19.05 17.56 -6.73
CA ASP A 150 -18.58 16.27 -6.21
C ASP A 150 -19.65 15.73 -5.24
N PRO A 151 -20.53 14.79 -5.63
CA PRO A 151 -21.49 14.17 -4.72
C PRO A 151 -20.78 13.16 -3.82
N TRP A 152 -20.45 13.57 -2.60
CA TRP A 152 -19.92 12.67 -1.58
C TRP A 152 -21.06 11.92 -0.90
N ILE A 153 -20.80 10.65 -0.58
CA ILE A 153 -21.52 9.93 0.46
C ILE A 153 -21.49 10.73 1.78
N TYR A 154 -22.60 10.70 2.52
CA TYR A 154 -22.82 11.62 3.65
C TYR A 154 -21.95 11.35 4.90
N GLY A 155 -21.28 10.21 5.00
CA GLY A 155 -20.65 9.80 6.26
C GLY A 155 -21.71 9.57 7.34
N SER A 156 -21.49 10.03 8.57
CA SER A 156 -22.54 10.03 9.62
C SER A 156 -22.26 11.09 10.67
N ASP A 157 -23.31 11.73 11.16
CA ASP A 157 -23.25 12.73 12.24
C ASP A 157 -24.27 12.48 13.37
N GLY A 158 -25.31 11.67 13.11
CA GLY A 158 -26.39 11.42 14.07
C GLY A 158 -27.29 12.64 14.30
N VAL A 159 -27.19 13.68 13.46
CA VAL A 159 -27.86 14.96 13.67
C VAL A 159 -29.32 14.88 13.25
N LYS A 160 -30.22 15.13 14.21
CA LYS A 160 -31.65 15.34 13.98
C LYS A 160 -31.93 16.83 13.93
N GLN A 161 -32.33 17.33 12.76
CA GLN A 161 -32.71 18.74 12.55
C GLN A 161 -33.99 18.77 11.70
N ASP A 162 -34.99 19.54 12.16
CA ASP A 162 -36.32 19.61 11.56
C ASP A 162 -36.92 18.23 11.23
N SER A 163 -37.18 17.93 9.96
CA SER A 163 -37.66 16.63 9.47
C SER A 163 -36.54 15.73 8.89
N PHE A 164 -35.27 16.10 9.09
CA PHE A 164 -34.09 15.39 8.61
C PHE A 164 -33.42 14.57 9.71
N TYR A 165 -33.00 13.37 9.35
CA TYR A 165 -32.08 12.53 10.10
C TYR A 165 -31.26 11.70 9.09
N ASP A 166 -30.06 11.27 9.47
CA ASP A 166 -29.20 10.39 8.67
C ASP A 166 -29.62 8.90 8.78
N ASP A 167 -30.94 8.64 8.85
CA ASP A 167 -31.58 7.32 8.71
C ASP A 167 -32.08 7.02 7.29
N LYS A 168 -32.32 8.07 6.49
CA LYS A 168 -32.48 8.01 5.04
C LYS A 168 -31.13 8.09 4.35
N ARG A 169 -31.00 7.44 3.18
CA ARG A 169 -29.80 7.56 2.33
C ARG A 169 -29.71 8.96 1.73
N VAL A 170 -28.56 9.62 1.87
CA VAL A 170 -28.34 11.01 1.46
C VAL A 170 -26.91 11.23 0.93
N MET A 171 -26.70 12.33 0.20
CA MET A 171 -25.39 12.75 -0.30
C MET A 171 -25.13 14.22 0.01
N GLN A 172 -23.87 14.56 0.28
CA GLN A 172 -23.36 15.91 0.49
C GLN A 172 -22.55 16.30 -0.75
N CYS A 173 -22.99 17.31 -1.50
CA CYS A 173 -22.33 17.69 -2.74
C CYS A 173 -21.42 18.88 -2.52
N PHE A 174 -20.11 18.72 -2.67
CA PHE A 174 -19.15 19.83 -2.61
C PHE A 174 -19.08 20.51 -3.97
N LEU A 175 -19.21 21.84 -4.02
CA LEU A 175 -19.21 22.58 -5.28
C LEU A 175 -17.85 23.20 -5.57
N TYR A 176 -17.45 23.09 -6.83
CA TYR A 176 -16.23 23.63 -7.41
C TYR A 176 -16.58 24.38 -8.70
N MET A 177 -15.61 25.01 -9.33
CA MET A 177 -15.77 25.51 -10.70
C MET A 177 -14.49 25.28 -11.52
N ARG A 178 -14.63 25.24 -12.85
CA ARG A 178 -13.48 25.31 -13.75
C ARG A 178 -12.94 26.74 -13.81
N ASP A 179 -11.69 26.90 -14.25
CA ASP A 179 -11.09 28.23 -14.51
C ASP A 179 -12.05 29.07 -15.38
N PRO A 180 -12.50 30.26 -14.92
CA PRO A 180 -13.39 31.13 -15.71
C PRO A 180 -12.76 31.59 -17.04
N ASN A 181 -11.44 31.58 -17.16
CA ASN A 181 -10.74 31.95 -18.40
C ASN A 181 -10.71 30.80 -19.43
N HIS A 182 -10.77 29.54 -18.97
CA HIS A 182 -10.66 28.33 -19.79
C HIS A 182 -11.77 27.30 -19.52
N SER A 183 -12.97 27.72 -19.12
CA SER A 183 -14.05 26.82 -18.68
C SER A 183 -14.52 25.78 -19.73
N SER A 184 -14.11 25.92 -20.99
CA SER A 184 -14.30 24.92 -22.06
C SER A 184 -13.33 23.74 -22.01
N GLU A 185 -12.29 23.78 -21.17
CA GLU A 185 -11.36 22.68 -20.94
C GLU A 185 -11.99 21.67 -19.96
N PRO A 186 -12.39 20.47 -20.41
CA PRO A 186 -13.03 19.48 -19.54
C PRO A 186 -12.12 19.01 -18.41
N ASP A 187 -10.82 18.88 -18.70
CA ASP A 187 -9.83 18.18 -17.86
C ASP A 187 -9.13 19.12 -16.86
N GLY A 188 -9.62 20.36 -16.72
CA GLY A 188 -9.04 21.40 -15.86
C GLY A 188 -9.29 21.20 -14.36
N ASN A 189 -8.35 21.67 -13.54
CA ASN A 189 -8.31 21.44 -12.09
C ASN A 189 -9.31 22.29 -11.30
N HIS A 190 -10.57 21.84 -11.28
CA HIS A 190 -11.65 22.47 -10.52
C HIS A 190 -11.40 22.46 -8.99
N TYR A 191 -10.57 21.55 -8.46
CA TYR A 191 -10.16 21.57 -7.05
C TYR A 191 -9.31 22.79 -6.67
N ALA A 192 -8.83 23.59 -7.62
CA ALA A 192 -8.23 24.89 -7.35
C ALA A 192 -9.27 25.98 -7.01
N PHE A 193 -10.56 25.75 -7.31
CA PHE A 193 -11.66 26.72 -7.15
C PHE A 193 -12.87 26.18 -6.34
N PRO A 194 -12.69 25.69 -5.11
CA PRO A 194 -13.80 25.33 -4.22
C PRO A 194 -14.73 26.52 -3.93
N LEU A 195 -16.04 26.28 -3.97
CA LEU A 195 -17.07 27.29 -3.73
C LEU A 195 -17.65 27.14 -2.30
N PRO A 196 -18.05 28.24 -1.63
CA PRO A 196 -18.55 28.21 -0.24
C PRO A 196 -20.01 27.72 -0.10
N ILE A 197 -20.43 26.76 -0.93
CA ILE A 197 -21.79 26.23 -1.01
C ILE A 197 -21.71 24.70 -1.11
N SER A 198 -22.50 23.98 -0.32
CA SER A 198 -22.64 22.52 -0.43
C SER A 198 -24.09 22.07 -0.23
N PRO A 199 -24.82 21.71 -1.31
CA PRO A 199 -26.16 21.16 -1.20
C PRO A 199 -26.17 19.72 -0.65
N VAL A 200 -27.28 19.35 0.00
CA VAL A 200 -27.53 17.98 0.49
C VAL A 200 -28.79 17.45 -0.19
N VAL A 201 -28.71 16.24 -0.73
CA VAL A 201 -29.77 15.64 -1.55
C VAL A 201 -30.12 14.22 -1.11
N ASP A 202 -31.33 13.79 -1.46
CA ASP A 202 -31.73 12.38 -1.48
C ASP A 202 -31.41 11.79 -2.88
N PRO A 203 -30.44 10.86 -3.01
CA PRO A 203 -30.04 10.30 -4.31
C PRO A 203 -31.05 9.29 -4.89
N ILE A 204 -32.15 8.99 -4.19
CA ILE A 204 -33.20 8.06 -4.63
C ILE A 204 -34.41 8.82 -5.18
N THR A 205 -34.76 9.97 -4.57
CA THR A 205 -35.86 10.85 -5.06
C THR A 205 -35.38 12.04 -5.89
N MET A 206 -34.07 12.35 -5.85
CA MET A 206 -33.45 13.58 -6.38
C MET A 206 -34.01 14.86 -5.72
N GLU A 207 -34.51 14.76 -4.49
CA GLU A 207 -35.00 15.89 -3.70
C GLU A 207 -33.84 16.68 -3.06
N LEU A 208 -33.83 18.00 -3.22
CA LEU A 208 -32.94 18.88 -2.47
C LEU A 208 -33.45 19.03 -1.04
N ILE A 209 -32.65 18.59 -0.08
CA ILE A 209 -32.99 18.62 1.35
C ILE A 209 -32.64 19.98 1.96
N ARG A 210 -31.40 20.45 1.75
CA ARG A 210 -30.90 21.75 2.24
C ARG A 210 -29.69 22.21 1.44
N ILE A 211 -29.26 23.45 1.68
CA ILE A 211 -27.98 23.97 1.18
C ILE A 211 -27.16 24.49 2.36
N ASP A 212 -25.98 23.90 2.56
CA ASP A 212 -25.04 24.31 3.60
C ASP A 212 -24.13 25.42 3.05
N THR A 213 -24.07 26.58 3.70
CA THR A 213 -23.00 27.57 3.46
C THR A 213 -21.74 27.09 4.18
N LEU A 214 -20.58 27.17 3.51
CA LEU A 214 -19.31 26.66 4.06
C LEU A 214 -18.53 27.75 4.79
N PRO A 215 -17.89 27.45 5.94
CA PRO A 215 -16.99 28.37 6.62
C PRO A 215 -15.64 28.42 5.90
N THR A 216 -15.17 29.63 5.58
CA THR A 216 -13.93 29.89 4.83
C THR A 216 -12.81 30.52 5.68
N GLY A 217 -13.11 30.79 6.95
CA GLY A 217 -12.19 31.38 7.94
C GLY A 217 -11.49 30.36 8.84
N LEU A 218 -10.76 30.86 9.84
CA LEU A 218 -10.01 30.05 10.82
C LEU A 218 -10.89 29.31 11.84
N ASP A 219 -12.21 29.58 11.86
CA ASP A 219 -13.16 29.05 12.85
C ASP A 219 -14.46 28.58 12.17
N GLU A 220 -15.46 28.20 12.98
CA GLU A 220 -16.72 27.61 12.51
C GLU A 220 -17.69 28.60 11.83
N LYS A 221 -17.37 29.89 11.77
CA LYS A 221 -18.35 30.93 11.39
C LYS A 221 -18.55 30.96 9.88
N VAL A 222 -19.77 30.60 9.48
CA VAL A 222 -20.28 30.93 8.15
C VAL A 222 -20.55 32.42 8.04
N LYS A 223 -20.23 33.00 6.89
CA LYS A 223 -20.52 34.39 6.52
C LYS A 223 -21.49 34.43 5.33
N PRO A 224 -22.21 35.54 5.10
CA PRO A 224 -23.03 35.68 3.90
C PRO A 224 -22.20 35.47 2.63
N LEU A 225 -22.78 34.79 1.64
CA LEU A 225 -22.19 34.66 0.31
C LEU A 225 -21.97 36.05 -0.30
N ALA A 226 -20.84 36.20 -0.99
CA ALA A 226 -20.36 37.46 -1.55
C ALA A 226 -19.72 37.21 -2.93
N PRO A 227 -19.54 38.25 -3.77
CA PRO A 227 -18.91 38.12 -5.07
C PRO A 227 -17.55 37.41 -5.00
N TRP A 228 -17.35 36.42 -5.87
CA TRP A 228 -16.12 35.66 -5.97
C TRP A 228 -14.96 36.55 -6.42
N GLN A 229 -13.77 36.30 -5.89
CA GLN A 229 -12.56 37.07 -6.17
C GLN A 229 -11.61 36.27 -7.07
N PRO A 230 -11.10 36.85 -8.17
CA PRO A 230 -10.18 36.17 -9.07
C PRO A 230 -8.93 35.61 -8.38
N VAL A 231 -8.67 34.33 -8.64
CA VAL A 231 -7.38 33.66 -8.42
C VAL A 231 -6.91 33.06 -9.75
N GLU A 232 -5.60 32.86 -9.88
CA GLU A 232 -4.99 32.17 -11.02
C GLU A 232 -5.39 30.68 -11.04
N ALA A 233 -5.18 30.01 -12.18
CA ALA A 233 -5.42 28.56 -12.29
C ALA A 233 -4.21 27.73 -11.81
N SER A 234 -4.48 26.54 -11.29
CA SER A 234 -3.45 25.59 -10.83
C SER A 234 -3.57 24.27 -11.61
N GLU A 235 -3.15 24.30 -12.88
CA GLU A 235 -3.40 23.19 -13.80
C GLU A 235 -2.30 22.11 -13.77
N TYR A 236 -2.70 20.83 -13.78
CA TYR A 236 -1.79 19.69 -13.88
C TYR A 236 -1.62 19.16 -15.32
N ILE A 237 -2.52 19.49 -16.24
CA ILE A 237 -2.53 18.93 -17.60
C ILE A 237 -1.28 19.34 -18.41
N PRO A 238 -0.70 18.45 -19.24
CA PRO A 238 0.54 18.72 -19.97
C PRO A 238 0.49 19.96 -20.88
N GLU A 239 -0.68 20.25 -21.44
CA GLU A 239 -0.97 21.39 -22.32
C GLU A 239 -0.76 22.74 -21.62
N SER A 240 -0.95 22.79 -20.30
CA SER A 240 -0.75 23.98 -19.45
C SER A 240 0.68 24.10 -18.90
N GLN A 241 1.60 23.19 -19.27
CA GLN A 241 2.87 23.00 -18.58
C GLN A 241 4.11 23.11 -19.49
N SER A 242 5.19 23.67 -18.93
CA SER A 242 6.51 23.73 -19.60
C SER A 242 7.32 22.46 -19.32
N LEU A 243 7.06 21.42 -20.13
CA LEU A 243 7.61 20.07 -19.94
C LEU A 243 9.14 19.98 -20.06
N ARG A 244 9.75 19.06 -19.30
CA ARG A 244 11.19 18.76 -19.34
C ARG A 244 11.57 18.01 -20.62
N THR A 245 12.74 18.30 -21.17
CA THR A 245 13.24 17.74 -22.45
C THR A 245 14.53 16.93 -22.32
N ASP A 246 15.06 16.78 -21.11
CA ASP A 246 16.34 16.12 -20.80
C ASP A 246 16.21 14.66 -20.33
N LEU A 247 14.98 14.21 -20.01
CA LEU A 247 14.68 12.83 -19.63
C LEU A 247 14.94 11.86 -20.79
N LYS A 248 15.93 10.97 -20.61
CA LYS A 248 16.30 9.96 -21.60
C LYS A 248 15.44 8.70 -21.42
N PRO A 249 14.98 8.04 -22.50
CA PRO A 249 14.17 6.83 -22.39
C PRO A 249 14.84 5.70 -21.62
N LEU A 250 14.20 5.24 -20.55
CA LEU A 250 14.52 3.97 -19.87
C LEU A 250 13.59 2.89 -20.44
N ARG A 251 14.16 1.74 -20.82
CA ARG A 251 13.40 0.62 -21.40
C ARG A 251 13.64 -0.66 -20.60
N VAL A 252 12.56 -1.24 -20.07
CA VAL A 252 12.55 -2.57 -19.47
C VAL A 252 12.10 -3.56 -20.55
N VAL A 253 12.91 -4.59 -20.83
CA VAL A 253 12.67 -5.57 -21.89
C VAL A 253 13.07 -6.95 -21.40
N GLN A 254 12.21 -7.95 -21.61
CA GLN A 254 12.54 -9.36 -21.39
C GLN A 254 12.58 -10.10 -22.73
N PRO A 255 13.77 -10.27 -23.35
CA PRO A 255 13.88 -10.76 -24.74
C PRO A 255 13.45 -12.21 -24.93
N GLU A 256 13.42 -13.00 -23.86
CA GLU A 256 12.99 -14.40 -23.82
C GLU A 256 11.57 -14.57 -23.23
N GLY A 257 10.86 -13.46 -23.00
CA GLY A 257 9.55 -13.44 -22.33
C GLY A 257 9.64 -13.30 -20.80
N ALA A 258 8.49 -13.36 -20.15
CA ALA A 258 8.39 -13.30 -18.69
C ALA A 258 8.60 -14.67 -18.04
N SER A 259 9.10 -14.67 -16.81
CA SER A 259 9.42 -15.88 -16.02
C SER A 259 8.23 -16.46 -15.26
N PHE A 260 7.04 -15.88 -15.42
CA PHE A 260 5.77 -16.37 -14.86
C PHE A 260 4.94 -17.04 -15.94
N THR A 261 4.12 -18.01 -15.55
CA THR A 261 3.08 -18.58 -16.41
C THR A 261 1.69 -18.23 -15.87
N VAL A 262 0.73 -18.11 -16.78
CA VAL A 262 -0.67 -17.84 -16.47
C VAL A 262 -1.52 -18.97 -17.06
N GLU A 263 -2.30 -19.62 -16.22
CA GLU A 263 -3.28 -20.65 -16.57
C GLU A 263 -4.68 -20.16 -16.18
N SER A 264 -5.72 -20.62 -16.87
CA SER A 264 -7.11 -20.29 -16.51
C SER A 264 -7.71 -21.41 -15.67
N PHE A 265 -8.14 -21.11 -14.44
CA PHE A 265 -8.89 -22.05 -13.60
C PHE A 265 -10.42 -21.87 -13.70
N SER A 266 -10.86 -20.74 -14.26
CA SER A 266 -12.23 -20.50 -14.75
C SER A 266 -12.16 -19.48 -15.91
N GLU A 267 -13.30 -19.13 -16.50
CA GLU A 267 -13.40 -18.14 -17.59
C GLU A 267 -12.64 -16.83 -17.26
N LEU A 268 -12.85 -16.30 -16.05
CA LEU A 268 -12.26 -15.04 -15.57
C LEU A 268 -11.13 -15.24 -14.54
N GLY A 269 -11.09 -16.37 -13.83
CA GLY A 269 -10.05 -16.66 -12.82
C GLY A 269 -8.72 -17.12 -13.42
N ARG A 270 -7.60 -16.66 -12.85
CA ARG A 270 -6.24 -16.95 -13.35
C ARG A 270 -5.37 -17.59 -12.25
N LEU A 271 -4.68 -18.67 -12.59
CA LEU A 271 -3.66 -19.32 -11.76
C LEU A 271 -2.29 -18.81 -12.24
N ILE A 272 -1.56 -18.15 -11.35
CA ILE A 272 -0.21 -17.64 -11.62
C ILE A 272 0.80 -18.61 -11.03
N LYS A 273 1.88 -18.91 -11.75
CA LYS A 273 3.04 -19.68 -11.25
C LYS A 273 4.33 -18.95 -11.59
N TRP A 274 5.19 -18.71 -10.60
CA TRP A 274 6.43 -17.94 -10.78
C TRP A 274 7.44 -18.24 -9.68
N GLN A 275 8.67 -18.64 -10.03
CA GLN A 275 9.79 -18.79 -9.08
C GLN A 275 9.43 -19.51 -7.76
N LYS A 276 8.81 -20.68 -7.89
CA LYS A 276 8.23 -21.55 -6.83
C LYS A 276 6.91 -21.07 -6.20
N TRP A 277 6.47 -19.83 -6.39
CA TRP A 277 5.13 -19.41 -6.00
C TRP A 277 4.05 -19.99 -6.93
N ASP A 278 2.90 -20.35 -6.36
CA ASP A 278 1.66 -20.57 -7.10
C ASP A 278 0.44 -20.06 -6.31
N PHE A 279 -0.50 -19.40 -7.00
CA PHE A 279 -1.72 -18.84 -6.40
C PHE A 279 -2.81 -18.52 -7.42
N LYS A 280 -4.07 -18.51 -6.96
CA LYS A 280 -5.25 -18.17 -7.76
C LYS A 280 -5.61 -16.69 -7.57
N VAL A 281 -5.83 -15.97 -8.66
CA VAL A 281 -6.30 -14.58 -8.71
C VAL A 281 -7.78 -14.57 -9.06
N GLY A 282 -8.58 -13.86 -8.26
CA GLY A 282 -9.97 -13.51 -8.54
C GLY A 282 -10.20 -12.01 -8.46
N PHE A 283 -11.42 -11.59 -8.82
CA PHE A 283 -11.85 -10.20 -8.86
C PHE A 283 -13.29 -10.08 -8.35
N ASN A 284 -13.60 -9.08 -7.52
CA ASN A 284 -14.95 -8.78 -7.05
C ASN A 284 -15.21 -7.27 -6.98
N GLN A 285 -16.47 -6.85 -6.80
CA GLN A 285 -16.88 -5.44 -6.86
C GLN A 285 -16.26 -4.55 -5.77
N ARG A 286 -16.05 -5.08 -4.54
CA ARG A 286 -15.65 -4.32 -3.35
C ARG A 286 -14.15 -4.26 -3.14
N GLU A 287 -13.51 -5.41 -3.07
CA GLU A 287 -12.07 -5.54 -2.79
C GLU A 287 -11.21 -5.41 -4.05
N GLY A 288 -11.82 -5.50 -5.24
CA GLY A 288 -11.11 -5.61 -6.50
C GLY A 288 -10.34 -6.93 -6.55
N MET A 289 -9.01 -6.86 -6.45
CA MET A 289 -8.10 -7.99 -6.55
C MET A 289 -8.05 -8.83 -5.25
N VAL A 290 -8.37 -10.13 -5.37
CA VAL A 290 -8.28 -11.10 -4.27
C VAL A 290 -7.39 -12.29 -4.68
N LEU A 291 -6.48 -12.71 -3.80
CA LEU A 291 -5.66 -13.90 -3.99
C LEU A 291 -6.11 -15.05 -3.10
N TYR A 292 -6.05 -16.27 -3.63
CA TYR A 292 -6.48 -17.49 -2.95
C TYR A 292 -5.45 -18.62 -3.09
N ASP A 293 -5.50 -19.55 -2.15
CA ASP A 293 -4.81 -20.85 -2.24
C ASP A 293 -3.30 -20.70 -2.47
N VAL A 294 -2.67 -19.74 -1.78
CA VAL A 294 -1.31 -19.27 -2.00
C VAL A 294 -0.29 -20.25 -1.42
N HIS A 295 0.65 -20.67 -2.27
CA HIS A 295 1.69 -21.65 -1.98
C HIS A 295 3.08 -21.15 -2.40
N TYR A 296 4.13 -21.71 -1.78
CA TYR A 296 5.51 -21.63 -2.24
C TYR A 296 6.15 -23.02 -2.20
N ASP A 297 6.71 -23.47 -3.32
CA ASP A 297 7.34 -24.78 -3.50
C ASP A 297 6.39 -25.93 -3.13
N ASN A 298 5.13 -25.84 -3.58
CA ASN A 298 4.01 -26.72 -3.24
C ASN A 298 3.65 -26.77 -1.73
N ARG A 299 4.17 -25.85 -0.91
CA ARG A 299 3.84 -25.75 0.52
C ARG A 299 2.84 -24.60 0.75
N PRO A 300 1.72 -24.84 1.44
CA PRO A 300 0.69 -23.82 1.65
C PRO A 300 1.16 -22.69 2.56
N LEU A 301 0.66 -21.49 2.29
CA LEU A 301 0.95 -20.26 3.02
C LEU A 301 -0.31 -19.51 3.46
N PHE A 302 -1.21 -19.19 2.52
CA PHE A 302 -2.40 -18.39 2.80
C PHE A 302 -3.61 -18.93 2.04
N TYR A 303 -4.77 -19.04 2.71
CA TYR A 303 -6.03 -19.46 2.11
C TYR A 303 -6.65 -18.33 1.26
N ARG A 304 -6.66 -17.09 1.78
CA ARG A 304 -7.21 -15.90 1.12
C ARG A 304 -6.45 -14.64 1.56
N LEU A 305 -6.19 -13.72 0.64
CA LEU A 305 -5.57 -12.42 0.87
C LEU A 305 -6.30 -11.32 0.10
N SER A 306 -6.60 -10.19 0.76
CA SER A 306 -7.18 -9.00 0.13
C SER A 306 -6.95 -7.73 0.95
N LEU A 307 -7.01 -6.57 0.31
CA LEU A 307 -7.40 -5.35 1.03
C LEU A 307 -8.90 -5.46 1.30
N SER A 308 -9.24 -5.47 2.58
CA SER A 308 -10.58 -5.76 3.09
C SER A 308 -11.42 -4.49 3.21
N ASP A 309 -10.78 -3.39 3.60
CA ASP A 309 -11.39 -2.07 3.66
C ASP A 309 -10.32 -0.96 3.65
N MET A 310 -10.77 0.26 3.37
CA MET A 310 -9.97 1.48 3.51
C MET A 310 -10.88 2.60 4.04
N CYS A 311 -10.39 3.47 4.94
CA CYS A 311 -11.16 4.59 5.49
C CYS A 311 -10.32 5.88 5.53
N ILE A 312 -10.90 7.00 5.10
CA ILE A 312 -10.23 8.30 5.00
C ILE A 312 -10.95 9.37 5.86
N PRO A 313 -10.76 9.38 7.20
CA PRO A 313 -11.35 10.40 8.06
C PRO A 313 -10.59 11.73 7.99
N TYR A 314 -11.31 12.79 7.64
CA TYR A 314 -10.84 14.17 7.75
C TYR A 314 -10.96 14.69 9.19
N ALA A 315 -10.07 15.62 9.55
CA ALA A 315 -9.91 16.15 10.90
C ALA A 315 -10.38 17.61 11.07
N ASP A 316 -11.05 18.18 10.06
CA ASP A 316 -11.68 19.51 10.16
C ASP A 316 -13.00 19.41 10.94
N PRO A 317 -13.12 20.05 12.12
CA PRO A 317 -14.31 19.94 12.97
C PRO A 317 -15.50 20.78 12.47
N ARG A 318 -15.30 21.66 11.49
CA ARG A 318 -16.33 22.62 11.05
C ARG A 318 -17.45 21.90 10.28
N HIS A 319 -18.66 22.48 10.26
CA HIS A 319 -19.75 21.93 9.45
C HIS A 319 -19.60 22.36 7.98
N PRO A 320 -19.73 21.46 6.98
CA PRO A 320 -20.07 20.03 7.06
C PRO A 320 -18.82 19.11 7.04
N PHE A 321 -17.61 19.65 7.00
CA PHE A 321 -16.37 18.91 6.73
C PHE A 321 -16.09 17.74 7.70
N HIS A 322 -16.53 17.85 8.96
CA HIS A 322 -16.44 16.77 9.95
C HIS A 322 -17.22 15.49 9.59
N ARG A 323 -18.07 15.52 8.55
CA ARG A 323 -18.74 14.31 8.00
C ARG A 323 -17.85 13.51 7.04
N LYS A 324 -16.75 14.07 6.55
CA LYS A 324 -15.89 13.44 5.54
C LYS A 324 -15.07 12.30 6.16
N ALA A 325 -15.67 11.11 6.21
CA ALA A 325 -15.00 9.83 6.38
C ALA A 325 -15.60 8.81 5.40
N ALA A 326 -14.97 8.71 4.24
CA ALA A 326 -15.32 7.73 3.21
C ALA A 326 -14.64 6.40 3.48
N PHE A 327 -15.36 5.30 3.22
CA PHE A 327 -14.83 3.94 3.22
C PHE A 327 -14.72 3.45 1.78
N ASP A 328 -13.71 3.88 1.03
CA ASP A 328 -13.69 3.77 -0.45
C ASP A 328 -14.00 2.37 -1.01
N LEU A 329 -13.68 1.29 -0.27
CA LEU A 329 -14.05 -0.07 -0.63
C LEU A 329 -15.54 -0.40 -0.34
N GLY A 330 -16.08 -0.02 0.82
CA GLY A 330 -17.49 -0.31 1.18
C GLY A 330 -18.52 0.72 0.68
N ASP A 331 -18.10 1.97 0.55
CA ASP A 331 -18.93 3.11 0.16
C ASP A 331 -18.94 3.35 -1.37
N VAL A 332 -17.99 2.76 -2.10
CA VAL A 332 -17.90 2.83 -3.58
C VAL A 332 -17.58 1.46 -4.19
N GLY A 333 -16.40 0.91 -3.89
CA GLY A 333 -15.93 -0.41 -4.35
C GLY A 333 -14.68 -0.33 -5.23
N ALA A 334 -13.55 -0.84 -4.74
CA ALA A 334 -12.28 -0.82 -5.47
C ALA A 334 -12.31 -1.62 -6.78
N GLY A 335 -13.24 -2.57 -6.92
CA GLY A 335 -13.43 -3.33 -8.16
C GLY A 335 -14.21 -2.57 -9.23
N ILE A 336 -15.24 -1.78 -8.86
CA ILE A 336 -15.97 -0.96 -9.84
C ILE A 336 -15.20 0.31 -10.21
N MET A 337 -14.35 0.82 -9.31
CA MET A 337 -13.47 1.97 -9.54
C MET A 337 -12.10 1.61 -10.16
N ALA A 338 -11.83 0.33 -10.44
CA ALA A 338 -10.56 -0.11 -11.00
C ALA A 338 -10.35 0.41 -12.43
N ASN A 339 -9.21 1.07 -12.67
CA ASN A 339 -8.87 1.65 -13.97
C ASN A 339 -8.56 0.57 -15.03
N ASN A 340 -8.80 0.91 -16.30
CA ASN A 340 -8.36 0.12 -17.45
C ASN A 340 -6.87 0.40 -17.73
N LEU A 341 -5.98 -0.37 -17.12
CA LEU A 341 -4.53 -0.12 -17.13
C LEU A 341 -3.89 -0.24 -18.54
N GLN A 342 -2.96 0.65 -18.85
CA GLN A 342 -2.31 0.81 -20.16
C GLN A 342 -0.81 0.48 -20.12
N LEU A 343 -0.35 -0.22 -21.17
CA LEU A 343 1.04 -0.66 -21.31
C LEU A 343 2.00 0.51 -21.55
N GLY A 344 3.01 0.63 -20.69
CA GLY A 344 4.03 1.67 -20.76
C GLY A 344 3.67 2.98 -20.06
N CYS A 345 2.44 3.11 -19.58
CA CYS A 345 1.99 4.17 -18.68
C CYS A 345 1.94 3.64 -17.24
N ASP A 346 0.95 2.79 -16.94
CA ASP A 346 0.67 2.32 -15.58
C ASP A 346 1.55 1.13 -15.16
N CYS A 347 1.86 0.27 -16.14
CA CYS A 347 2.67 -0.92 -15.96
C CYS A 347 3.72 -1.04 -17.08
N LEU A 348 4.99 -1.25 -16.70
CA LEU A 348 6.15 -1.16 -17.59
C LEU A 348 6.93 -2.48 -17.70
N GLY A 349 7.25 -2.88 -18.93
CA GLY A 349 8.04 -4.07 -19.23
C GLY A 349 7.21 -5.13 -19.98
N SER A 350 7.38 -6.40 -19.62
CA SER A 350 6.58 -7.50 -20.16
C SER A 350 5.39 -7.77 -19.23
N VAL A 351 4.21 -7.27 -19.62
CA VAL A 351 3.00 -7.24 -18.79
C VAL A 351 1.94 -8.20 -19.34
N TYR A 352 1.26 -8.94 -18.47
CA TYR A 352 0.02 -9.65 -18.74
C TYR A 352 -1.13 -8.95 -18.01
N TYR A 353 -2.31 -8.85 -18.62
CA TYR A 353 -3.48 -8.18 -18.04
C TYR A 353 -4.59 -9.17 -17.72
N ILE A 354 -5.23 -8.98 -16.56
CA ILE A 354 -6.44 -9.69 -16.14
C ILE A 354 -7.60 -8.70 -16.18
N GLY A 355 -8.68 -9.07 -16.86
CA GLY A 355 -9.95 -8.35 -16.84
C GLY A 355 -10.99 -9.04 -15.95
N GLY A 356 -12.02 -8.31 -15.55
CA GLY A 356 -13.18 -8.80 -14.81
C GLY A 356 -14.51 -8.54 -15.54
N VAL A 357 -15.62 -8.93 -14.92
CA VAL A 357 -16.98 -8.54 -15.32
C VAL A 357 -17.76 -8.20 -14.05
N LEU A 358 -18.46 -7.06 -14.06
CA LEU A 358 -19.33 -6.57 -12.98
C LEU A 358 -20.74 -6.27 -13.54
N ALA A 359 -21.60 -5.58 -12.79
CA ALA A 359 -22.95 -5.21 -13.20
C ALA A 359 -23.21 -3.70 -13.11
N ASP A 360 -24.00 -3.13 -14.04
CA ASP A 360 -24.50 -1.75 -13.96
C ASP A 360 -25.73 -1.60 -13.05
N SER A 361 -26.27 -0.37 -12.94
CA SER A 361 -27.46 -0.09 -12.11
C SER A 361 -28.71 -0.88 -12.52
N ARG A 362 -28.75 -1.41 -13.75
CA ARG A 362 -29.86 -2.20 -14.31
C ARG A 362 -29.60 -3.71 -14.24
N GLY A 363 -28.43 -4.12 -13.76
CA GLY A 363 -27.99 -5.52 -13.74
C GLY A 363 -27.43 -6.03 -15.07
N LYS A 364 -27.13 -5.14 -16.03
CA LYS A 364 -26.44 -5.51 -17.28
C LYS A 364 -24.96 -5.82 -16.96
N PRO A 365 -24.38 -6.93 -17.46
CA PRO A 365 -22.95 -7.17 -17.34
C PRO A 365 -22.10 -6.07 -17.99
N VAL A 366 -21.08 -5.60 -17.27
CA VAL A 366 -20.09 -4.61 -17.70
C VAL A 366 -18.72 -5.28 -17.70
N GLY A 367 -18.03 -5.27 -18.84
CA GLY A 367 -16.67 -5.77 -18.96
C GLY A 367 -15.66 -4.77 -18.38
N MET A 368 -14.77 -5.26 -17.51
CA MET A 368 -13.75 -4.47 -16.84
C MET A 368 -12.36 -4.86 -17.39
N PRO A 369 -11.91 -4.32 -18.54
CA PRO A 369 -10.62 -4.67 -19.14
C PRO A 369 -9.45 -4.21 -18.27
N ASN A 370 -8.36 -5.00 -18.29
CA ASN A 370 -7.03 -4.66 -17.75
C ASN A 370 -6.93 -4.21 -16.28
N VAL A 371 -7.97 -4.43 -15.46
CA VAL A 371 -8.04 -3.99 -14.06
C VAL A 371 -6.94 -4.51 -13.13
N ILE A 372 -6.27 -5.61 -13.49
CA ILE A 372 -5.03 -6.06 -12.83
C ILE A 372 -3.95 -6.26 -13.88
N CYS A 373 -2.78 -5.65 -13.67
CA CYS A 373 -1.58 -5.94 -14.45
C CYS A 373 -0.64 -6.87 -13.66
N VAL A 374 0.02 -7.78 -14.38
CA VAL A 374 0.95 -8.77 -13.84
C VAL A 374 2.27 -8.64 -14.60
N HIS A 375 3.36 -8.30 -13.90
CA HIS A 375 4.69 -8.16 -14.52
C HIS A 375 5.81 -8.51 -13.55
N GLU A 376 7.04 -8.64 -14.06
CA GLU A 376 8.23 -8.75 -13.22
C GLU A 376 8.98 -7.41 -13.15
N GLN A 377 9.72 -7.18 -12.07
CA GLN A 377 10.64 -6.05 -11.94
C GLN A 377 11.95 -6.40 -11.23
N ASP A 378 13.01 -5.66 -11.55
CA ASP A 378 14.34 -5.79 -10.94
C ASP A 378 14.47 -4.83 -9.74
N ALA A 379 14.38 -5.37 -8.54
CA ALA A 379 14.42 -4.64 -7.27
C ALA A 379 15.82 -4.67 -6.61
N GLY A 380 16.88 -4.70 -7.42
CA GLY A 380 18.25 -4.48 -6.96
C GLY A 380 19.01 -5.77 -6.58
N ILE A 381 19.64 -5.78 -5.40
CA ILE A 381 20.40 -6.94 -4.89
C ILE A 381 19.56 -7.66 -3.84
N LEU A 382 19.39 -8.97 -4.00
CA LEU A 382 18.72 -9.82 -3.01
C LEU A 382 19.68 -10.24 -1.91
N TRP A 383 20.84 -10.78 -2.29
CA TRP A 383 21.91 -11.13 -1.36
C TRP A 383 23.28 -11.04 -2.03
N LYS A 384 24.30 -10.74 -1.22
CA LYS A 384 25.69 -10.59 -1.67
C LYS A 384 26.66 -10.96 -0.55
N HIS A 385 27.74 -11.66 -0.92
CA HIS A 385 28.89 -11.86 -0.03
C HIS A 385 30.20 -11.78 -0.82
N THR A 386 31.26 -11.23 -0.20
CA THR A 386 32.62 -11.22 -0.73
C THR A 386 33.58 -11.82 0.29
N ASN A 387 34.20 -12.95 -0.03
CA ASN A 387 35.18 -13.57 0.85
C ASN A 387 36.56 -12.94 0.62
N TYR A 388 36.94 -11.98 1.48
CA TYR A 388 38.20 -11.21 1.39
C TYR A 388 39.47 -12.08 1.33
N ARG A 389 39.45 -13.33 1.82
CA ARG A 389 40.59 -14.26 1.73
C ARG A 389 40.86 -14.75 0.30
N THR A 390 39.89 -14.58 -0.59
CA THR A 390 39.92 -15.05 -1.99
C THR A 390 39.56 -13.96 -2.99
N ASN A 391 39.08 -12.80 -2.50
CA ASN A 391 38.44 -11.72 -3.26
C ASN A 391 37.23 -12.15 -4.13
N ARG A 392 36.73 -13.38 -3.99
CA ARG A 392 35.55 -13.84 -4.73
C ARG A 392 34.28 -13.24 -4.13
N ALA A 393 33.56 -12.48 -4.94
CA ALA A 393 32.19 -12.06 -4.69
C ALA A 393 31.19 -13.08 -5.26
N VAL A 394 30.02 -13.17 -4.64
CA VAL A 394 28.80 -13.79 -5.17
C VAL A 394 27.66 -12.79 -4.97
N VAL A 395 26.83 -12.60 -5.98
CA VAL A 395 25.73 -11.61 -5.99
C VAL A 395 24.52 -12.22 -6.69
N VAL A 396 23.35 -12.13 -6.06
CA VAL A 396 22.06 -12.45 -6.67
C VAL A 396 21.20 -11.20 -6.71
N ARG A 397 20.49 -10.97 -7.82
CA ARG A 397 19.56 -9.85 -7.97
C ARG A 397 18.21 -10.16 -7.34
N ASN A 398 17.54 -9.14 -6.82
CA ASN A 398 16.16 -9.27 -6.36
C ASN A 398 15.24 -9.15 -7.59
N ARG A 399 14.57 -10.24 -7.96
CA ARG A 399 13.46 -10.18 -8.91
C ARG A 399 12.17 -10.25 -8.11
N GLU A 400 11.28 -9.29 -8.37
CA GLU A 400 9.94 -9.25 -7.83
C GLU A 400 8.93 -9.58 -8.95
N LEU A 401 7.86 -10.29 -8.61
CA LEU A 401 6.62 -10.36 -9.38
C LEU A 401 5.62 -9.39 -8.74
N VAL A 402 5.02 -8.53 -9.56
CA VAL A 402 4.03 -7.54 -9.15
C VAL A 402 2.69 -7.92 -9.76
N LEU A 403 1.65 -7.93 -8.94
CA LEU A 403 0.26 -7.85 -9.36
C LEU A 403 -0.30 -6.53 -8.84
N GLN A 404 -0.70 -5.63 -9.74
CA GLN A 404 -1.09 -4.25 -9.42
C GLN A 404 -2.48 -3.93 -9.99
N THR A 405 -3.31 -3.26 -9.20
CA THR A 405 -4.51 -2.55 -9.64
C THR A 405 -4.37 -1.06 -9.29
N ILE A 406 -5.08 -0.19 -10.00
CA ILE A 406 -5.20 1.24 -9.67
C ILE A 406 -6.69 1.57 -9.64
N LEU A 407 -7.11 2.35 -8.66
CA LEU A 407 -8.49 2.84 -8.52
C LEU A 407 -8.50 4.36 -8.36
N THR A 408 -9.47 5.00 -9.01
CA THR A 408 -9.78 6.44 -8.88
C THR A 408 -11.03 6.61 -8.03
N VAL A 409 -11.01 7.44 -6.99
CA VAL A 409 -12.15 7.70 -6.10
C VAL A 409 -12.31 9.22 -5.92
N SER A 410 -13.20 9.80 -6.73
CA SER A 410 -13.39 11.26 -6.92
C SER A 410 -12.08 11.99 -7.23
N ASN A 411 -11.34 12.41 -6.20
CA ASN A 411 -10.10 13.14 -6.29
C ASN A 411 -8.83 12.29 -6.09
N TYR A 412 -8.92 11.09 -5.49
CA TYR A 412 -7.74 10.28 -5.13
C TYR A 412 -7.50 9.09 -6.07
N GLU A 413 -6.24 8.81 -6.35
CA GLU A 413 -5.77 7.57 -6.96
C GLU A 413 -5.03 6.70 -5.93
N TYR A 414 -5.35 5.40 -5.90
CA TYR A 414 -4.61 4.42 -5.10
C TYR A 414 -4.06 3.31 -5.98
N ILE A 415 -2.73 3.16 -5.97
CA ILE A 415 -2.02 2.06 -6.60
C ILE A 415 -1.87 0.94 -5.56
N LEU A 416 -2.50 -0.20 -5.78
CA LEU A 416 -2.58 -1.31 -4.83
C LEU A 416 -1.96 -2.59 -5.42
N SER A 417 -0.94 -3.13 -4.74
CA SER A 417 -0.12 -4.20 -5.32
C SER A 417 0.24 -5.32 -4.34
N PHE A 418 0.10 -6.58 -4.79
CA PHE A 418 0.79 -7.72 -4.20
C PHE A 418 2.16 -7.89 -4.87
N VAL A 419 3.23 -7.98 -4.07
CA VAL A 419 4.61 -8.06 -4.56
C VAL A 419 5.32 -9.27 -3.95
N PHE A 420 5.72 -10.23 -4.78
CA PHE A 420 6.36 -11.48 -4.37
C PHE A 420 7.84 -11.47 -4.75
N ASN A 421 8.73 -11.99 -3.90
CA ASN A 421 10.15 -12.15 -4.26
C ASN A 421 10.63 -13.61 -4.24
N THR A 422 11.80 -13.86 -4.84
CA THR A 422 12.37 -15.22 -4.94
C THR A 422 12.85 -15.81 -3.61
N ALA A 423 13.05 -14.98 -2.57
CA ALA A 423 13.37 -15.41 -1.20
C ALA A 423 12.14 -15.81 -0.35
N GLY A 424 10.93 -15.75 -0.94
CA GLY A 424 9.70 -16.13 -0.24
C GLY A 424 9.07 -15.01 0.59
N ASP A 425 9.56 -13.77 0.51
CA ASP A 425 8.83 -12.61 1.04
C ASP A 425 7.62 -12.31 0.13
N LEU A 426 6.51 -11.94 0.76
CA LEU A 426 5.33 -11.35 0.14
C LEU A 426 5.10 -9.97 0.78
N ALA A 427 4.97 -8.92 -0.03
CA ALA A 427 4.53 -7.62 0.42
C ALA A 427 3.14 -7.26 -0.14
N TYR A 428 2.37 -6.52 0.64
CA TYR A 428 1.30 -5.67 0.12
C TYR A 428 1.80 -4.23 0.10
N GLU A 429 1.70 -3.58 -1.05
CA GLU A 429 2.08 -2.19 -1.26
C GLU A 429 0.82 -1.36 -1.57
N ALA A 430 0.72 -0.20 -0.95
CA ALA A 430 -0.23 0.84 -1.34
C ALA A 430 0.55 2.11 -1.66
N ARG A 431 0.16 2.82 -2.72
CA ARG A 431 0.64 4.18 -3.01
C ARG A 431 -0.57 5.11 -3.20
N ALA A 432 -0.63 6.19 -2.44
CA ALA A 432 -1.64 7.23 -2.61
C ALA A 432 -1.07 8.35 -3.51
N THR A 433 -1.85 8.79 -4.49
CA THR A 433 -1.53 9.83 -5.48
C THR A 433 -2.85 10.50 -5.93
N GLY A 434 -2.84 11.37 -6.93
CA GLY A 434 -4.04 12.09 -7.38
C GLY A 434 -4.14 13.47 -6.73
N ILE A 435 -5.33 14.06 -6.66
CA ILE A 435 -5.54 15.45 -6.23
C ILE A 435 -6.05 15.50 -4.78
N LEU A 436 -5.70 16.55 -4.03
CA LEU A 436 -6.25 16.79 -2.70
C LEU A 436 -7.74 17.17 -2.78
N SER A 437 -8.59 16.58 -1.94
CA SER A 437 -9.96 17.07 -1.76
C SER A 437 -9.94 18.40 -0.98
N THR A 438 -10.06 19.52 -1.70
CA THR A 438 -9.92 20.88 -1.16
C THR A 438 -11.22 21.46 -0.61
N GLN A 439 -11.08 22.49 0.23
CA GLN A 439 -12.15 23.28 0.83
C GLN A 439 -11.97 24.78 0.50
N PRO A 440 -13.05 25.60 0.51
CA PRO A 440 -12.95 27.03 0.25
C PRO A 440 -12.25 27.79 1.38
N LEU A 441 -11.39 28.73 1.00
CA LEU A 441 -10.54 29.52 1.90
C LEU A 441 -10.62 31.02 1.55
N ASP A 442 -10.64 31.87 2.56
CA ASP A 442 -10.54 33.33 2.37
C ASP A 442 -9.13 33.74 1.91
N LEU A 443 -9.06 34.58 0.86
CA LEU A 443 -7.78 34.90 0.20
C LEU A 443 -6.78 35.61 1.12
N ASP A 444 -7.24 36.46 2.03
CA ASP A 444 -6.42 37.14 3.04
C ASP A 444 -5.88 36.18 4.13
N LEU A 445 -6.39 34.95 4.20
CA LEU A 445 -5.90 33.88 5.06
C LEU A 445 -4.96 32.90 4.35
N THR A 446 -4.61 33.10 3.07
CA THR A 446 -3.72 32.20 2.32
C THR A 446 -2.34 32.05 3.01
N ASP A 447 -1.76 33.16 3.47
CA ASP A 447 -0.45 33.16 4.18
C ASP A 447 -0.58 32.88 5.70
N THR A 448 -1.77 32.54 6.19
CA THR A 448 -2.04 32.32 7.62
C THR A 448 -1.95 30.83 7.98
N PRO A 449 -1.30 30.44 9.09
CA PRO A 449 -1.31 29.04 9.56
C PRO A 449 -2.72 28.57 9.95
N HIS A 450 -3.23 27.56 9.25
CA HIS A 450 -4.55 26.96 9.51
C HIS A 450 -4.46 25.81 10.55
N PRO A 451 -5.42 25.68 11.47
CA PRO A 451 -5.34 24.68 12.54
C PRO A 451 -5.82 23.27 12.15
N PHE A 452 -6.50 23.13 11.00
CA PHE A 452 -7.12 21.89 10.52
C PHE A 452 -6.82 21.57 9.03
N GLY A 453 -5.87 22.28 8.41
CA GLY A 453 -5.49 22.11 7.01
C GLY A 453 -4.26 22.91 6.62
N THR A 454 -3.87 22.82 5.36
CA THR A 454 -2.80 23.61 4.74
C THR A 454 -3.38 24.41 3.57
N ALA A 455 -3.05 25.70 3.47
CA ALA A 455 -3.35 26.47 2.26
C ALA A 455 -2.42 25.98 1.13
N VAL A 456 -2.97 25.28 0.14
CA VAL A 456 -2.19 24.69 -0.96
C VAL A 456 -2.26 25.53 -2.24
N HIS A 457 -3.26 26.38 -2.35
CA HIS A 457 -3.45 27.36 -3.41
C HIS A 457 -4.27 28.55 -2.86
N PRO A 458 -4.13 29.78 -3.36
CA PRO A 458 -5.04 30.87 -3.03
C PRO A 458 -6.51 30.45 -3.24
N GLY A 459 -7.33 30.56 -2.20
CA GLY A 459 -8.73 30.13 -2.21
C GLY A 459 -8.99 28.64 -1.89
N ALA A 460 -7.97 27.79 -1.78
CA ALA A 460 -8.12 26.36 -1.54
C ALA A 460 -7.30 25.82 -0.35
N LEU A 461 -8.00 25.26 0.64
CA LEU A 461 -7.42 24.59 1.81
C LEU A 461 -7.44 23.06 1.62
N GLY A 462 -6.28 22.41 1.70
CA GLY A 462 -6.17 20.95 1.84
C GLY A 462 -6.34 20.55 3.31
N GLY A 463 -7.49 20.02 3.69
CA GLY A 463 -7.77 19.63 5.08
C GLY A 463 -6.90 18.45 5.56
N PHE A 464 -6.51 18.46 6.84
CA PHE A 464 -5.81 17.34 7.46
C PHE A 464 -6.71 16.09 7.51
N HIS A 465 -6.14 14.92 7.23
CA HIS A 465 -6.87 13.67 7.20
C HIS A 465 -5.95 12.46 7.38
N GLN A 466 -6.49 11.30 7.73
CA GLN A 466 -5.74 10.04 7.78
C GLN A 466 -6.19 9.13 6.63
N HIS A 467 -5.34 8.22 6.18
CA HIS A 467 -5.70 7.12 5.26
C HIS A 467 -5.41 5.81 5.96
N PHE A 468 -6.43 5.01 6.26
CA PHE A 468 -6.29 3.71 6.93
C PHE A 468 -6.60 2.57 5.97
N PHE A 469 -5.67 1.65 5.77
CA PHE A 469 -5.81 0.44 4.98
C PHE A 469 -5.91 -0.79 5.89
N SER A 470 -6.79 -1.76 5.58
CA SER A 470 -6.94 -3.00 6.36
C SER A 470 -6.70 -4.24 5.48
N LEU A 471 -5.54 -4.87 5.61
CA LEU A 471 -5.15 -6.09 4.87
C LEU A 471 -5.65 -7.34 5.61
N ARG A 472 -6.59 -8.09 5.02
CA ARG A 472 -7.08 -9.38 5.56
C ARG A 472 -6.19 -10.52 5.09
N ILE A 473 -5.66 -11.27 6.06
CA ILE A 473 -4.81 -12.44 5.88
C ILE A 473 -5.51 -13.64 6.49
N ASP A 474 -5.96 -14.56 5.65
CA ASP A 474 -6.46 -15.88 6.06
C ASP A 474 -5.33 -16.91 5.90
N PRO A 475 -4.73 -17.42 6.97
CA PRO A 475 -3.48 -18.16 6.91
C PRO A 475 -3.69 -19.68 6.73
N MET A 476 -2.73 -20.30 6.06
CA MET A 476 -2.64 -21.75 5.85
C MET A 476 -1.18 -22.20 5.92
N VAL A 477 -0.38 -21.56 6.79
CA VAL A 477 1.08 -21.66 6.81
C VAL A 477 1.50 -23.10 7.16
N ALA A 478 2.09 -23.80 6.20
CA ALA A 478 2.40 -25.23 6.28
C ALA A 478 1.19 -26.13 6.62
N GLY A 479 -0.03 -25.65 6.35
CA GLY A 479 -1.31 -26.29 6.66
C GLY A 479 -2.16 -25.45 7.61
N HIS A 480 -3.39 -25.92 7.86
CA HIS A 480 -4.30 -25.32 8.86
C HIS A 480 -3.81 -25.53 10.30
N GLY A 481 -4.57 -24.99 11.26
CA GLY A 481 -4.22 -25.06 12.69
C GLY A 481 -3.08 -24.10 13.07
N ASN A 482 -3.03 -22.92 12.45
CA ASN A 482 -2.04 -21.88 12.77
C ASN A 482 -2.41 -21.16 14.08
N SER A 483 -1.39 -20.70 14.81
CA SER A 483 -1.50 -19.73 15.90
C SER A 483 -0.96 -18.37 15.46
N VAL A 484 -1.40 -17.29 16.11
CA VAL A 484 -0.76 -15.97 16.02
C VAL A 484 0.00 -15.69 17.31
N VAL A 485 1.21 -15.17 17.19
CA VAL A 485 2.08 -14.80 18.32
C VAL A 485 2.70 -13.43 18.05
N TYR A 486 3.22 -12.76 19.08
CA TYR A 486 4.20 -11.69 18.89
C TYR A 486 5.46 -11.95 19.70
N ASP A 487 6.60 -11.53 19.14
CA ASP A 487 7.91 -11.58 19.77
C ASP A 487 8.39 -10.16 20.10
N GLU A 488 8.87 -9.94 21.32
CA GLU A 488 9.46 -8.68 21.82
C GLU A 488 10.92 -8.89 22.22
N ALA A 489 11.79 -7.94 21.91
CA ALA A 489 13.17 -7.94 22.40
C ALA A 489 13.22 -7.37 23.83
N VAL A 490 13.82 -8.10 24.76
CA VAL A 490 13.87 -7.74 26.19
C VAL A 490 15.31 -7.81 26.69
N ALA A 491 15.82 -6.70 27.22
CA ALA A 491 17.14 -6.65 27.83
C ALA A 491 17.23 -7.59 29.04
N ILE A 492 18.30 -8.37 29.13
CA ILE A 492 18.60 -9.19 30.32
C ILE A 492 19.23 -8.24 31.35
N PRO A 493 18.79 -8.26 32.63
CA PRO A 493 19.43 -7.47 33.68
C PRO A 493 20.94 -7.71 33.76
N ARG A 494 21.69 -6.73 34.27
CA ARG A 494 23.14 -6.91 34.50
C ARG A 494 23.35 -7.82 35.71
N ASP A 495 23.95 -8.97 35.49
CA ASP A 495 24.24 -9.98 36.52
C ASP A 495 25.74 -10.33 36.53
N PRO A 496 26.43 -10.40 37.68
CA PRO A 496 27.88 -10.67 37.74
C PRO A 496 28.37 -11.99 37.14
N LYS A 497 27.49 -12.95 36.81
CA LYS A 497 27.86 -14.25 36.22
C LYS A 497 27.37 -14.38 34.77
N LEU A 498 26.09 -14.15 34.53
CA LEU A 498 25.42 -14.39 33.25
C LEU A 498 25.53 -13.20 32.28
N ASN A 499 25.50 -11.97 32.80
CA ASN A 499 25.53 -10.75 31.99
C ASN A 499 26.41 -9.66 32.64
N PRO A 500 27.69 -9.93 32.96
CA PRO A 500 28.52 -9.02 33.76
C PRO A 500 28.80 -7.68 33.08
N HIS A 501 28.64 -7.62 31.75
CA HIS A 501 28.82 -6.43 30.93
C HIS A 501 27.51 -5.67 30.63
N GLY A 502 26.34 -6.24 30.93
CA GLY A 502 25.04 -5.58 30.74
C GLY A 502 24.61 -5.44 29.27
N VAL A 503 25.11 -6.31 28.37
CA VAL A 503 24.87 -6.25 26.92
C VAL A 503 23.89 -7.32 26.42
N GLY A 504 23.57 -8.32 27.25
CA GLY A 504 22.66 -9.40 26.89
C GLY A 504 21.21 -8.94 26.74
N TYR A 505 20.53 -9.47 25.73
CA TYR A 505 19.07 -9.41 25.58
C TYR A 505 18.54 -10.79 25.16
N THR A 506 17.24 -11.00 25.32
CA THR A 506 16.52 -12.20 24.91
C THR A 506 15.26 -11.82 24.12
N VAL A 507 14.54 -12.81 23.59
CA VAL A 507 13.23 -12.62 22.96
C VAL A 507 12.15 -13.23 23.86
N ARG A 508 11.16 -12.43 24.24
CA ARG A 508 9.94 -12.91 24.89
C ARG A 508 8.87 -13.12 23.82
N ARG A 509 8.21 -14.28 23.84
CA ARG A 509 7.03 -14.56 23.01
C ARG A 509 5.76 -14.46 23.85
N THR A 510 4.72 -13.89 23.26
CA THR A 510 3.33 -13.98 23.72
C THR A 510 2.50 -14.68 22.64
N GLU A 511 1.69 -15.67 23.00
CA GLU A 511 0.71 -16.29 22.10
C GLU A 511 -0.66 -15.61 22.25
N LEU A 512 -1.36 -15.43 21.13
CA LEU A 512 -2.67 -14.79 21.09
C LEU A 512 -3.74 -15.90 21.11
N SER A 513 -4.23 -16.19 22.31
CA SER A 513 -5.18 -17.30 22.58
C SER A 513 -6.66 -16.94 22.36
N THR A 514 -6.95 -15.66 22.14
CA THR A 514 -8.30 -15.06 22.16
C THR A 514 -8.37 -13.95 21.10
N SER A 515 -9.54 -13.70 20.50
CA SER A 515 -9.70 -12.59 19.57
C SER A 515 -9.54 -11.22 20.25
N GLY A 516 -9.01 -10.25 19.51
CA GLY A 516 -8.68 -8.92 20.04
C GLY A 516 -7.96 -8.00 19.05
N GLY A 517 -7.89 -6.72 19.40
CA GLY A 517 -6.98 -5.74 18.82
C GLY A 517 -5.65 -5.70 19.58
N TYR A 518 -4.56 -5.42 18.86
CA TYR A 518 -3.19 -5.48 19.36
C TYR A 518 -2.29 -4.42 18.73
N ASP A 519 -1.56 -3.70 19.57
CA ASP A 519 -0.71 -2.58 19.11
C ASP A 519 0.67 -3.01 18.62
N LEU A 520 1.19 -2.23 17.67
CA LEU A 520 2.62 -2.20 17.35
C LEU A 520 3.40 -1.55 18.51
N ASP A 521 4.61 -2.01 18.77
CA ASP A 521 5.50 -1.36 19.75
C ASP A 521 6.93 -1.30 19.20
N ALA A 522 7.30 -0.13 18.67
CA ALA A 522 8.63 0.13 18.15
C ALA A 522 9.72 0.15 19.24
N SER A 523 9.38 0.46 20.50
CA SER A 523 10.33 0.48 21.62
C SER A 523 10.78 -0.92 22.05
N LYS A 524 9.91 -1.93 21.85
CA LYS A 524 10.19 -3.35 22.09
C LYS A 524 10.51 -4.15 20.81
N ASN A 525 10.49 -3.49 19.65
CA ASN A 525 10.51 -4.11 18.33
C ASN A 525 9.49 -5.27 18.20
N ARG A 526 8.26 -5.05 18.69
CA ARG A 526 7.21 -6.07 18.74
C ARG A 526 6.88 -6.56 17.33
N THR A 527 7.16 -7.83 17.07
CA THR A 527 7.04 -8.46 15.75
C THR A 527 5.99 -9.55 15.80
N PHE A 528 4.84 -9.31 15.17
CA PHE A 528 3.76 -10.30 15.01
C PHE A 528 4.19 -11.43 14.05
N LYS A 529 3.74 -12.65 14.31
CA LYS A 529 4.07 -13.85 13.53
C LYS A 529 2.88 -14.80 13.47
N ILE A 530 2.61 -15.31 12.28
CA ILE A 530 1.69 -16.42 12.04
C ILE A 530 2.54 -17.69 12.02
N ILE A 531 2.23 -18.67 12.87
CA ILE A 531 3.04 -19.89 13.04
C ILE A 531 2.18 -21.15 12.93
N ASN A 532 2.79 -22.27 12.53
CA ASN A 532 2.19 -23.59 12.66
C ASN A 532 2.85 -24.34 13.83
N PRO A 533 2.18 -24.52 14.97
CA PRO A 533 2.76 -25.16 16.15
C PRO A 533 3.00 -26.67 15.97
N ALA A 534 2.34 -27.32 15.00
CA ALA A 534 2.51 -28.75 14.71
C ALA A 534 3.73 -29.02 13.80
N VAL A 535 4.06 -28.10 12.90
CA VAL A 535 5.19 -28.26 11.95
C VAL A 535 6.45 -27.57 12.47
N ARG A 536 7.51 -28.34 12.71
CA ARG A 536 8.78 -27.85 13.28
C ARG A 536 9.91 -27.82 12.25
N ASN A 537 10.72 -26.77 12.31
CA ASN A 537 11.92 -26.64 11.50
C ASN A 537 13.03 -27.59 12.02
N PRO A 538 13.67 -28.41 11.16
CA PRO A 538 14.63 -29.41 11.60
C PRO A 538 15.98 -28.84 12.07
N VAL A 539 16.28 -27.56 11.79
CA VAL A 539 17.55 -26.91 12.18
C VAL A 539 17.51 -26.41 13.62
N ASN A 540 16.35 -25.96 14.12
CA ASN A 540 16.24 -25.33 15.44
C ASN A 540 15.01 -25.75 16.28
N GLY A 541 14.16 -26.66 15.80
CA GLY A 541 12.98 -27.15 16.53
C GLY A 541 11.84 -26.13 16.72
N ALA A 542 12.01 -24.91 16.22
CA ALA A 542 10.99 -23.87 16.31
C ALA A 542 9.80 -24.18 15.37
N ALA A 543 8.62 -23.67 15.72
CA ALA A 543 7.49 -23.64 14.80
C ALA A 543 7.86 -22.90 13.50
N VAL A 544 7.46 -23.46 12.36
CA VAL A 544 7.51 -22.76 11.07
C VAL A 544 6.51 -21.60 11.08
N GLY A 545 6.81 -20.51 10.37
CA GLY A 545 5.90 -19.37 10.33
C GLY A 545 6.31 -18.27 9.36
N TYR A 546 5.52 -17.20 9.35
CA TYR A 546 5.78 -15.94 8.67
C TYR A 546 5.70 -14.78 9.67
N LYS A 547 6.70 -13.88 9.67
CA LYS A 547 6.69 -12.63 10.46
C LYS A 547 6.06 -11.50 9.65
N LEU A 548 5.30 -10.65 10.33
CA LEU A 548 4.73 -9.44 9.76
C LEU A 548 5.69 -8.27 10.01
N SER A 549 6.05 -7.55 8.95
CA SER A 549 6.83 -6.32 8.99
C SER A 549 5.87 -5.18 8.63
N ILE A 550 5.36 -4.47 9.63
CA ILE A 550 4.28 -3.49 9.50
C ILE A 550 4.90 -2.09 9.72
N PRO A 551 4.61 -1.08 8.87
CA PRO A 551 5.10 0.27 9.10
C PRO A 551 4.46 0.86 10.37
N PRO A 552 5.15 1.74 11.12
CA PRO A 552 4.53 2.46 12.23
C PRO A 552 3.33 3.27 11.75
N MET A 553 2.17 3.04 12.35
CA MET A 553 0.93 3.75 12.08
C MET A 553 0.52 4.55 13.31
N GLN A 554 0.00 5.76 13.12
CA GLN A 554 -0.71 6.48 14.17
C GLN A 554 -2.18 6.02 14.15
N PRO A 555 -2.75 5.53 15.27
CA PRO A 555 -4.17 5.23 15.38
C PRO A 555 -5.07 6.42 14.99
N ILE A 556 -6.35 6.15 14.78
CA ILE A 556 -7.35 7.17 14.47
C ILE A 556 -7.38 8.27 15.56
N LEU A 557 -7.31 9.52 15.11
CA LEU A 557 -7.26 10.72 15.95
C LEU A 557 -8.65 11.27 16.31
N ALA A 558 -9.70 10.77 15.67
CA ALA A 558 -11.07 11.15 15.99
C ALA A 558 -11.47 10.60 17.37
N ASP A 559 -12.22 11.40 18.13
CA ASP A 559 -12.65 11.06 19.48
C ASP A 559 -13.44 9.75 19.53
N ALA A 560 -13.32 8.99 20.62
CA ALA A 560 -13.96 7.69 20.79
C ALA A 560 -15.49 7.74 20.67
N ASP A 561 -16.11 8.87 21.02
CA ASP A 561 -17.56 9.06 20.87
C ASP A 561 -17.99 9.48 19.45
N SER A 562 -17.06 9.81 18.56
CA SER A 562 -17.34 10.22 17.18
C SER A 562 -17.82 9.06 16.28
N PHE A 563 -18.61 9.39 15.25
CA PHE A 563 -18.95 8.43 14.20
C PHE A 563 -17.73 7.99 13.37
N HIS A 564 -16.66 8.78 13.29
CA HIS A 564 -15.41 8.34 12.66
C HIS A 564 -14.79 7.16 13.42
N TYR A 565 -14.62 7.27 14.75
CA TYR A 565 -14.09 6.17 15.57
C TYR A 565 -15.02 4.95 15.64
N LYS A 566 -16.34 5.19 15.72
CA LYS A 566 -17.35 4.13 15.81
C LYS A 566 -17.50 3.35 14.50
N ARG A 567 -17.46 4.01 13.33
CA ARG A 567 -17.49 3.35 12.01
C ARG A 567 -16.16 2.69 11.65
N ALA A 568 -15.03 3.36 11.89
CA ALA A 568 -13.71 2.89 11.47
C ALA A 568 -13.15 1.87 12.48
N GLU A 569 -13.84 0.74 12.62
CA GLU A 569 -13.56 -0.28 13.63
C GLU A 569 -12.14 -0.85 13.59
N PHE A 570 -11.48 -0.81 12.44
CA PHE A 570 -10.09 -1.26 12.32
C PHE A 570 -9.04 -0.22 12.74
N ALA A 571 -9.36 1.08 12.72
CA ALA A 571 -8.36 2.14 12.65
C ALA A 571 -7.67 2.52 13.99
N ASP A 572 -8.04 1.88 15.11
CA ASP A 572 -7.52 2.18 16.45
C ASP A 572 -6.40 1.24 16.93
N HIS A 573 -6.23 0.08 16.31
CA HIS A 573 -5.13 -0.85 16.56
C HIS A 573 -4.33 -1.13 15.28
N GLY A 574 -3.09 -1.60 15.42
CA GLY A 574 -2.21 -1.91 14.27
C GLY A 574 -2.38 -3.34 13.73
N VAL A 575 -2.88 -4.26 14.56
CA VAL A 575 -3.25 -5.63 14.17
C VAL A 575 -4.51 -6.01 14.94
N TYR A 576 -5.53 -6.51 14.23
CA TYR A 576 -6.61 -7.29 14.82
C TYR A 576 -6.42 -8.78 14.51
N VAL A 577 -6.85 -9.65 15.43
CA VAL A 577 -6.96 -11.09 15.20
C VAL A 577 -8.36 -11.55 15.61
N THR A 578 -9.06 -12.22 14.69
CA THR A 578 -10.36 -12.85 14.94
C THR A 578 -10.26 -14.36 14.74
N ARG A 579 -11.25 -15.11 15.23
CA ARG A 579 -11.47 -16.49 14.76
C ARG A 579 -12.11 -16.41 13.37
N TYR A 580 -11.81 -17.36 12.47
CA TYR A 580 -12.53 -17.43 11.19
C TYR A 580 -14.02 -17.66 11.41
N ALA A 581 -14.84 -16.88 10.70
CA ALA A 581 -16.27 -17.08 10.51
C ALA A 581 -16.67 -16.76 9.06
N GLU A 582 -17.81 -17.29 8.63
CA GLU A 582 -18.35 -17.05 7.29
C GLU A 582 -18.93 -15.63 7.18
N GLY A 583 -18.80 -15.00 6.01
CA GLY A 583 -19.21 -13.60 5.79
C GLY A 583 -18.26 -12.52 6.34
N GLU A 584 -17.35 -12.85 7.27
CA GLU A 584 -16.38 -11.89 7.83
C GLU A 584 -15.24 -11.58 6.85
N LEU A 585 -15.53 -10.71 5.88
CA LEU A 585 -14.62 -10.28 4.81
C LEU A 585 -14.17 -8.82 4.92
N TYR A 586 -14.98 -7.92 5.48
CA TYR A 586 -14.83 -6.47 5.37
C TYR A 586 -14.63 -5.77 6.72
N ALA A 587 -13.46 -5.18 6.95
CA ALA A 587 -13.07 -4.71 8.28
C ALA A 587 -13.91 -3.53 8.82
N GLY A 588 -14.56 -2.73 7.95
CA GLY A 588 -15.58 -1.74 8.32
C GLY A 588 -17.02 -2.27 8.40
N GLY A 589 -17.23 -3.57 8.16
CA GLY A 589 -18.54 -4.21 8.06
C GLY A 589 -19.13 -4.18 6.64
N VAL A 590 -20.24 -4.90 6.44
CA VAL A 590 -20.86 -5.07 5.11
C VAL A 590 -21.41 -3.76 4.54
N TYR A 591 -22.03 -2.92 5.39
CA TYR A 591 -22.68 -1.68 4.98
C TYR A 591 -22.09 -0.47 5.73
N THR A 592 -21.03 0.10 5.17
CA THR A 592 -20.29 1.25 5.74
C THR A 592 -20.99 2.59 5.51
N ASN A 593 -21.76 2.73 4.43
CA ASN A 593 -22.33 4.00 3.99
C ASN A 593 -23.46 4.41 4.95
N GLN A 594 -23.29 5.55 5.62
CA GLN A 594 -24.13 5.98 6.75
C GLN A 594 -24.27 4.94 7.90
N GLY A 595 -23.40 3.92 7.93
CA GLY A 595 -23.39 2.89 8.96
C GLY A 595 -23.04 3.49 10.34
N ARG A 596 -23.50 2.83 11.40
CA ARG A 596 -23.32 3.33 12.79
C ARG A 596 -22.10 2.75 13.52
N GLY A 597 -21.38 1.82 12.89
CA GLY A 597 -20.46 0.91 13.58
C GLY A 597 -21.19 -0.24 14.27
N GLY A 598 -20.45 -1.17 14.86
CA GLY A 598 -20.99 -2.38 15.50
C GLY A 598 -21.13 -3.57 14.54
N THR A 599 -20.37 -3.58 13.43
CA THR A 599 -20.48 -4.55 12.34
C THR A 599 -19.14 -4.99 11.72
N GLY A 600 -18.02 -4.42 12.16
CA GLY A 600 -16.68 -4.65 11.62
C GLY A 600 -15.75 -5.41 12.56
N VAL A 601 -14.44 -5.26 12.33
CA VAL A 601 -13.42 -6.11 12.95
C VAL A 601 -13.29 -5.96 14.47
N ARG A 602 -13.56 -4.77 15.03
CA ARG A 602 -13.56 -4.53 16.49
C ARG A 602 -14.66 -5.35 17.14
N THR A 603 -15.86 -5.30 16.59
CA THR A 603 -17.02 -6.09 17.04
C THR A 603 -16.75 -7.60 16.99
N TRP A 604 -16.14 -8.10 15.92
CA TRP A 604 -15.77 -9.53 15.81
C TRP A 604 -14.65 -9.93 16.78
N ALA A 605 -13.69 -9.03 17.03
CA ALA A 605 -12.63 -9.20 18.01
C ALA A 605 -13.11 -9.07 19.46
N ASP A 606 -14.22 -8.37 19.70
CA ASP A 606 -14.82 -8.18 21.02
C ASP A 606 -15.75 -9.32 21.46
N ARG A 607 -16.05 -10.28 20.58
CA ARG A 607 -16.61 -11.59 20.99
C ARG A 607 -15.71 -12.37 21.95
N LYS A 608 -14.40 -12.08 21.97
CA LYS A 608 -13.37 -12.84 22.70
C LYS A 608 -13.41 -14.34 22.39
N ASP A 609 -13.61 -14.66 21.12
CA ASP A 609 -13.55 -16.02 20.58
C ASP A 609 -12.20 -16.65 20.90
N SER A 610 -12.20 -17.91 21.36
CA SER A 610 -10.94 -18.62 21.56
C SER A 610 -10.28 -18.93 20.22
N LEU A 611 -8.98 -18.61 20.12
CA LEU A 611 -8.11 -18.98 19.00
C LEU A 611 -7.40 -20.33 19.24
N ALA A 612 -7.70 -21.00 20.35
CA ALA A 612 -7.23 -22.36 20.62
C ALA A 612 -7.78 -23.35 19.57
N GLY A 613 -6.93 -24.29 19.15
CA GLY A 613 -7.19 -25.16 17.98
C GLY A 613 -6.91 -24.50 16.63
N GLY A 614 -6.71 -23.18 16.59
CA GLY A 614 -6.35 -22.41 15.40
C GLY A 614 -7.54 -21.93 14.56
N ASP A 615 -7.25 -21.75 13.28
CA ASP A 615 -8.04 -20.98 12.29
C ASP A 615 -8.27 -19.48 12.63
N PRO A 616 -7.21 -18.73 13.00
CA PRO A 616 -7.29 -17.27 13.18
C PRO A 616 -7.26 -16.53 11.82
N VAL A 617 -8.01 -15.45 11.70
CA VAL A 617 -7.84 -14.46 10.61
C VAL A 617 -7.09 -13.26 11.18
N VAL A 618 -6.06 -12.80 10.46
CA VAL A 618 -5.24 -11.64 10.87
C VAL A 618 -5.59 -10.47 9.97
N TRP A 619 -5.83 -9.32 10.58
CA TRP A 619 -6.18 -8.08 9.91
C TRP A 619 -5.07 -7.07 10.25
N VAL A 620 -4.30 -6.65 9.26
CA VAL A 620 -3.16 -5.76 9.46
C VAL A 620 -3.53 -4.35 9.03
N GLN A 621 -3.36 -3.39 9.94
CA GLN A 621 -3.62 -1.99 9.66
C GLN A 621 -2.31 -1.23 9.43
N PHE A 622 -2.35 -0.38 8.41
CA PHE A 622 -1.27 0.51 8.01
C PHE A 622 -1.89 1.75 7.36
N GLY A 623 -1.18 2.88 7.38
CA GLY A 623 -1.76 4.14 6.93
C GLY A 623 -0.85 5.34 7.09
N ILE A 624 -1.26 6.45 6.48
CA ILE A 624 -0.62 7.76 6.64
C ILE A 624 -1.50 8.70 7.47
N ASN A 625 -0.89 9.55 8.29
CA ASN A 625 -1.53 10.75 8.80
C ASN A 625 -1.09 11.91 7.88
N HIS A 626 -1.97 12.27 6.95
CA HIS A 626 -1.65 13.20 5.88
C HIS A 626 -1.93 14.63 6.33
N ILE A 627 -0.82 15.34 6.54
CA ILE A 627 -0.77 16.80 6.69
C ILE A 627 -0.37 17.33 5.30
N PRO A 628 -1.31 17.80 4.47
CA PRO A 628 -1.01 18.13 3.07
C PRO A 628 -0.02 19.28 2.96
N ARG A 629 0.73 19.31 1.86
CA ARG A 629 1.78 20.30 1.60
C ARG A 629 1.49 21.00 0.27
N VAL A 630 2.18 22.11 0.03
CA VAL A 630 2.07 22.83 -1.25
C VAL A 630 2.57 21.96 -2.41
N GLU A 631 3.56 21.08 -2.20
CA GLU A 631 4.04 20.17 -3.25
C GLU A 631 3.09 18.97 -3.51
N ASP A 632 1.97 18.87 -2.78
CA ASP A 632 0.93 17.86 -3.02
C ASP A 632 -0.20 18.38 -3.93
N PHE A 633 -0.04 19.59 -4.47
CA PHE A 633 -0.97 20.28 -5.36
C PHE A 633 -0.22 20.90 -6.56
N PRO A 634 -0.78 20.96 -7.79
CA PRO A 634 -2.15 20.57 -8.18
C PRO A 634 -2.41 19.06 -8.27
N VAL A 635 -1.36 18.22 -8.21
CA VAL A 635 -1.47 16.77 -8.14
C VAL A 635 -0.33 16.21 -7.28
N MET A 636 -0.66 15.25 -6.41
CA MET A 636 0.19 14.76 -5.33
C MET A 636 1.21 13.72 -5.82
N PRO A 637 2.52 13.88 -5.55
CA PRO A 637 3.52 12.84 -5.77
C PRO A 637 3.25 11.60 -4.90
N ALA A 638 3.36 10.40 -5.50
CA ALA A 638 2.91 9.17 -4.85
C ALA A 638 3.65 8.81 -3.53
N GLU A 639 2.95 8.86 -2.39
CA GLU A 639 3.46 8.37 -1.10
C GLU A 639 3.21 6.86 -0.97
N THR A 640 4.20 6.09 -0.54
CA THR A 640 4.21 4.61 -0.63
C THR A 640 4.39 3.92 0.73
N LEU A 641 3.51 2.97 1.05
CA LEU A 641 3.60 2.08 2.21
C LEU A 641 3.74 0.62 1.79
N ARG A 642 4.48 -0.19 2.56
CA ARG A 642 4.57 -1.65 2.40
C ARG A 642 4.39 -2.39 3.73
N VAL A 643 3.46 -3.36 3.76
CA VAL A 643 3.41 -4.43 4.78
C VAL A 643 4.13 -5.65 4.19
N VAL A 644 5.10 -6.25 4.90
CA VAL A 644 5.89 -7.39 4.38
C VAL A 644 5.81 -8.62 5.27
N LEU A 645 5.22 -9.68 4.74
CA LEU A 645 5.14 -11.03 5.29
C LEU A 645 6.41 -11.80 4.89
N ARG A 646 7.22 -12.22 5.86
CA ARG A 646 8.54 -12.84 5.63
C ARG A 646 8.67 -14.22 6.29
N PRO A 647 9.25 -15.24 5.63
CA PRO A 647 9.41 -16.57 6.20
C PRO A 647 10.32 -16.54 7.45
N VAL A 648 9.89 -17.17 8.53
CA VAL A 648 10.67 -17.36 9.77
C VAL A 648 10.62 -18.82 10.19
N ASN A 649 11.79 -19.48 10.15
CA ASN A 649 11.92 -20.94 10.26
C ASN A 649 11.08 -21.74 9.24
N PHE A 650 10.43 -21.11 8.25
CA PHE A 650 9.63 -21.86 7.26
C PHE A 650 10.51 -22.74 6.35
N PHE A 651 11.72 -22.27 6.04
CA PHE A 651 12.74 -23.01 5.28
C PHE A 651 13.93 -23.36 6.18
N GLU A 652 14.68 -24.41 5.81
CA GLU A 652 15.89 -24.85 6.53
C GLU A 652 17.10 -23.92 6.32
N ARG A 653 17.05 -23.11 5.26
CA ARG A 653 18.06 -22.12 4.86
C ARG A 653 17.38 -21.05 4.01
N ASN A 654 18.12 -19.99 3.63
CA ASN A 654 17.66 -19.03 2.62
C ASN A 654 17.18 -19.79 1.36
N PRO A 655 15.91 -19.65 0.93
CA PRO A 655 15.34 -20.43 -0.17
C PRO A 655 15.74 -19.92 -1.57
N ALA A 656 16.44 -18.78 -1.65
CA ALA A 656 16.96 -18.16 -2.87
C ALA A 656 18.47 -18.39 -3.09
N VAL A 657 19.05 -19.45 -2.52
CA VAL A 657 20.46 -19.85 -2.76
C VAL A 657 20.67 -20.59 -4.08
N ASP A 658 19.59 -21.01 -4.73
CA ASP A 658 19.55 -21.63 -6.05
C ASP A 658 19.23 -20.64 -7.19
N VAL A 659 18.82 -19.41 -6.87
CA VAL A 659 18.65 -18.34 -7.85
C VAL A 659 20.00 -18.03 -8.52
N PRO A 660 20.08 -18.01 -9.87
CA PRO A 660 21.34 -17.81 -10.58
C PRO A 660 22.07 -16.51 -10.20
N PRO A 661 23.40 -16.54 -10.00
CA PRO A 661 24.20 -15.34 -9.77
C PRO A 661 24.14 -14.36 -10.95
N GLY A 662 23.87 -13.08 -10.65
CA GLY A 662 23.81 -12.02 -11.66
C GLY A 662 25.19 -11.77 -12.27
N ASN A 663 25.30 -11.89 -13.60
CA ASN A 663 26.54 -11.71 -14.35
C ASN A 663 26.30 -10.92 -15.64
N GLN A 664 27.37 -10.36 -16.22
CA GLN A 664 27.27 -9.47 -17.38
C GLN A 664 26.97 -10.21 -18.69
N GLU A 665 27.37 -11.47 -18.80
CA GLU A 665 27.22 -12.30 -20.00
C GLU A 665 25.74 -12.65 -20.25
N VAL A 666 24.98 -12.88 -19.18
CA VAL A 666 23.53 -13.12 -19.20
C VAL A 666 22.72 -11.82 -19.20
N ASN A 667 23.11 -10.82 -18.41
CA ASN A 667 22.33 -9.57 -18.31
C ASN A 667 22.43 -8.69 -19.58
N CYS A 668 23.40 -8.93 -20.46
CA CYS A 668 23.59 -8.33 -21.79
C CYS A 668 23.52 -6.78 -21.89
N THR A 669 23.56 -6.04 -20.78
CA THR A 669 23.54 -4.57 -20.84
C THR A 669 24.80 -4.05 -21.52
N HIS A 670 24.65 -3.18 -22.53
CA HIS A 670 25.81 -2.47 -23.09
C HIS A 670 26.31 -1.45 -22.04
N PRO A 671 27.54 -1.57 -21.52
CA PRO A 671 27.98 -0.74 -20.40
C PRO A 671 28.40 0.64 -20.90
N THR A 672 27.43 1.53 -21.08
CA THR A 672 27.68 2.96 -21.27
C THR A 672 28.12 3.58 -19.95
N PHE A 673 29.41 3.44 -19.62
CA PHE A 673 29.98 4.07 -18.42
C PHE A 673 29.92 5.59 -18.55
N ILE A 674 29.00 6.21 -17.81
CA ILE A 674 28.82 7.66 -17.77
C ILE A 674 30.01 8.27 -17.02
N ASN A 675 30.61 9.33 -17.59
CA ASN A 675 31.67 10.14 -16.98
C ASN A 675 32.89 9.33 -16.47
N LEU A 676 33.35 8.31 -17.21
CA LEU A 676 34.72 7.84 -17.02
C LEU A 676 35.68 9.02 -17.23
N PRO A 677 36.64 9.28 -16.31
CA PRO A 677 37.75 10.14 -16.64
C PRO A 677 38.49 9.54 -17.83
N GLN A 678 38.92 10.38 -18.78
CA GLN A 678 39.75 9.90 -19.88
C GLN A 678 40.98 9.17 -19.30
N PRO A 679 41.36 8.00 -19.84
CA PRO A 679 42.59 7.35 -19.42
C PRO A 679 43.75 8.33 -19.62
N PRO A 680 44.67 8.47 -18.64
CA PRO A 680 45.67 9.52 -18.65
C PRO A 680 46.53 9.42 -19.91
N SER A 681 46.41 10.41 -20.79
CA SER A 681 47.16 10.50 -22.03
C SER A 681 48.65 10.67 -21.71
N GLN A 682 49.41 9.59 -21.74
CA GLN A 682 50.88 9.67 -21.64
C GLN A 682 51.41 10.40 -22.88
N PRO A 683 52.09 11.56 -22.73
CA PRO A 683 52.62 12.32 -23.86
C PRO A 683 53.98 11.77 -24.35
N ASP A 684 54.17 10.45 -24.28
CA ASP A 684 55.42 9.75 -24.59
C ASP A 684 55.15 8.53 -25.49
N THR A 685 54.78 8.78 -26.74
CA THR A 685 54.92 7.83 -27.84
C THR A 685 55.28 8.62 -29.11
N PRO A 686 56.53 8.53 -29.62
CA PRO A 686 56.98 9.37 -30.72
C PRO A 686 56.15 9.19 -31.99
N SER A 687 55.65 10.30 -32.53
CA SER A 687 54.90 10.33 -33.79
C SER A 687 55.87 10.43 -34.98
N GLU A 688 56.18 9.30 -35.63
CA GLU A 688 56.96 9.32 -36.89
C GLU A 688 56.30 8.52 -38.03
N ILE A 689 56.36 9.16 -39.22
CA ILE A 689 56.13 8.66 -40.59
C ILE A 689 54.65 8.49 -41.03
N PRO A 690 54.23 9.12 -42.17
CA PRO A 690 52.82 9.22 -42.58
C PRO A 690 52.39 8.24 -43.70
N GLY A 691 51.08 8.02 -43.84
CA GLY A 691 50.52 7.25 -44.97
C GLY A 691 48.98 7.14 -45.00
N THR A 692 48.30 8.13 -45.57
CA THR A 692 46.87 8.07 -46.00
C THR A 692 46.78 7.66 -47.49
N PRO A 693 45.63 7.18 -48.05
CA PRO A 693 44.26 7.33 -47.54
C PRO A 693 43.32 6.09 -47.71
N THR A 694 42.02 6.30 -47.43
CA THR A 694 40.84 5.54 -47.90
C THR A 694 40.75 4.03 -47.60
N SER A 695 39.75 3.62 -46.80
CA SER A 695 38.47 3.12 -47.35
C SER A 695 37.42 2.83 -46.28
N THR A 696 36.15 2.73 -46.70
CA THR A 696 34.97 2.40 -45.91
C THR A 696 34.81 0.88 -45.72
N THR A 697 33.73 0.47 -45.02
CA THR A 697 32.98 -0.81 -45.16
C THR A 697 33.47 -2.12 -44.53
N THR A 698 32.58 -2.70 -43.69
CA THR A 698 32.15 -4.13 -43.71
C THR A 698 32.84 -5.19 -42.83
N SER A 699 32.28 -5.35 -41.61
CA SER A 699 31.67 -6.59 -41.07
C SER A 699 32.46 -7.80 -40.52
N LEU A 700 31.89 -8.34 -39.43
CA LEU A 700 31.68 -9.76 -39.06
C LEU A 700 32.87 -10.70 -38.71
N SER A 701 33.03 -10.89 -37.39
CA SER A 701 33.02 -12.18 -36.66
C SER A 701 33.89 -13.39 -37.10
N ALA A 702 34.66 -13.92 -36.14
CA ALA A 702 34.94 -15.34 -36.01
C ALA A 702 35.10 -15.73 -34.51
N LEU A 703 34.71 -16.96 -34.13
CA LEU A 703 34.88 -17.50 -32.78
C LEU A 703 36.22 -18.25 -32.63
N SER A 704 36.67 -18.44 -31.39
CA SER A 704 37.29 -19.72 -30.97
C SER A 704 37.21 -19.90 -29.44
N THR A 705 37.22 -21.15 -28.97
CA THR A 705 36.89 -21.52 -27.57
C THR A 705 37.89 -22.46 -26.91
N THR A 706 38.21 -22.17 -25.64
CA THR A 706 38.54 -23.09 -24.52
C THR A 706 39.71 -24.09 -24.57
N ALA A 707 40.33 -24.28 -23.38
CA ALA A 707 41.16 -25.40 -22.93
C ALA A 707 42.58 -25.52 -23.56
N ILE A 708 43.55 -26.28 -23.03
CA ILE A 708 43.57 -27.35 -22.00
C ILE A 708 44.84 -27.22 -21.10
N LYS A 709 44.80 -27.62 -19.81
CA LYS A 709 45.97 -28.26 -19.16
C LYS A 709 45.71 -29.13 -17.91
N ASP A 710 45.55 -30.44 -18.12
CA ASP A 710 46.01 -31.49 -17.19
C ASP A 710 47.52 -31.77 -17.41
N GLY A 711 48.30 -32.45 -16.56
CA GLY A 711 48.06 -32.96 -15.20
C GLY A 711 49.14 -33.97 -14.72
N HIS A 712 49.18 -34.27 -13.41
CA HIS A 712 49.75 -35.47 -12.74
C HIS A 712 51.29 -35.71 -12.48
N ARG A 713 51.57 -36.10 -11.21
CA ARG A 713 52.64 -37.00 -10.63
C ARG A 713 54.13 -36.55 -10.51
N GLY A 714 54.72 -36.74 -9.31
CA GLY A 714 56.18 -36.75 -9.08
C GLY A 714 56.66 -36.67 -7.59
N ALA A 715 57.21 -37.76 -7.05
CA ALA A 715 57.52 -38.06 -5.63
C ALA A 715 58.74 -37.39 -4.91
N LEU A 716 58.66 -37.22 -3.56
CA LEU A 716 59.72 -37.30 -2.50
C LEU A 716 60.97 -36.34 -2.56
N HIS A 717 61.74 -35.99 -1.50
CA HIS A 717 61.79 -36.31 -0.05
C HIS A 717 62.60 -35.22 0.75
N HIS A 718 62.35 -35.10 2.08
CA HIS A 718 63.28 -34.72 3.19
C HIS A 718 63.81 -33.28 3.49
N ARG A 719 63.50 -32.83 4.73
CA ARG A 719 64.34 -32.20 5.81
C ARG A 719 65.27 -30.99 5.53
N GLY A 720 65.08 -29.93 6.35
CA GLY A 720 66.14 -28.98 6.75
C GLY A 720 65.64 -27.85 7.66
N HIS A 721 66.19 -27.69 8.87
CA HIS A 721 66.01 -26.49 9.71
C HIS A 721 67.19 -25.53 9.50
N GLN A 722 66.96 -24.21 9.55
CA GLN A 722 67.60 -23.30 10.52
C GLN A 722 67.04 -21.87 10.44
N HIS A 723 67.55 -20.97 11.30
CA HIS A 723 66.93 -19.71 11.73
C HIS A 723 67.82 -18.48 11.44
N SER A 724 67.19 -17.29 11.46
CA SER A 724 67.81 -15.98 11.69
C SER A 724 68.58 -15.37 10.46
N PRO A 725 69.00 -14.09 10.49
CA PRO A 725 68.18 -13.07 9.81
C PRO A 725 68.95 -12.04 8.95
N SER A 726 68.30 -11.42 7.96
CA SER A 726 68.84 -10.21 7.30
C SER A 726 67.74 -9.28 6.77
N THR A 727 67.94 -7.99 6.97
CA THR A 727 67.01 -6.91 6.63
C THR A 727 67.36 -6.24 5.29
N THR A 728 66.40 -6.12 4.37
CA THR A 728 66.59 -5.38 3.11
C THR A 728 65.39 -4.50 2.73
N SER A 729 65.25 -3.36 3.42
CA SER A 729 64.85 -2.03 2.92
C SER A 729 63.60 -1.80 2.03
N LEU A 730 62.86 -2.81 1.57
CA LEU A 730 61.79 -2.66 0.57
C LEU A 730 60.38 -2.94 1.10
N GLU A 731 60.24 -3.61 2.25
CA GLU A 731 58.94 -3.77 2.91
C GLU A 731 58.57 -2.55 3.78
N ALA A 732 59.56 -1.81 4.26
CA ALA A 732 59.36 -0.57 5.01
C ALA A 732 58.69 0.54 4.19
N GLU A 733 59.04 0.68 2.90
CA GLU A 733 58.47 1.70 2.00
C GLU A 733 57.03 1.37 1.58
N ARG A 734 56.62 0.10 1.66
CA ARG A 734 55.25 -0.32 1.34
C ARG A 734 54.26 -0.08 2.49
N ALA A 735 54.76 0.02 3.74
CA ALA A 735 53.93 0.28 4.91
C ALA A 735 53.48 1.75 5.02
N ASP A 736 54.36 2.72 4.73
CA ASP A 736 54.09 4.15 4.90
C ASP A 736 52.96 4.70 3.99
N ARG A 737 52.71 4.06 2.83
CA ARG A 737 51.61 4.46 1.93
C ARG A 737 50.21 4.11 2.43
N ILE A 738 50.05 3.13 3.32
CA ILE A 738 48.73 2.71 3.82
C ILE A 738 48.30 3.54 5.04
N SER A 739 49.24 4.00 5.87
CA SER A 739 48.95 4.72 7.12
C SER A 739 48.48 6.18 6.96
N ARG A 740 48.29 6.67 5.72
CA ARG A 740 47.94 8.08 5.42
C ARG A 740 46.48 8.34 5.05
N LEU A 741 45.62 7.31 5.09
CA LEU A 741 44.17 7.43 4.78
C LEU A 741 43.25 7.36 6.02
N THR A 742 43.79 7.15 7.22
CA THR A 742 43.03 7.02 8.48
C THR A 742 43.65 7.87 9.59
N GLY A 743 43.61 9.19 9.44
CA GLY A 743 44.22 10.12 10.40
C GLY A 743 43.28 10.59 11.50
N LEU A 744 43.53 10.20 12.76
CA LEU A 744 43.27 11.01 13.96
C LEU A 744 43.84 10.37 15.26
N SER A 745 44.95 10.90 15.81
CA SER A 745 45.34 10.68 17.22
C SER A 745 46.38 11.69 17.75
N SER A 746 45.89 12.74 18.43
CA SER A 746 46.42 13.42 19.63
C SER A 746 47.93 13.49 20.00
N LEU A 747 48.49 14.71 19.84
CA LEU A 747 49.11 15.59 20.88
C LEU A 747 50.43 15.25 21.66
N SER A 748 50.99 16.32 22.27
CA SER A 748 52.21 16.46 23.13
C SER A 748 53.59 16.52 22.42
N THR A 749 54.58 17.36 22.80
CA THR A 749 54.72 18.37 23.90
C THR A 749 55.65 19.55 23.55
N LEU A 750 55.27 20.76 24.00
CA LEU A 750 56.07 21.91 24.51
C LEU A 750 57.58 22.10 24.14
N ARG A 751 57.91 23.26 23.51
CA ARG A 751 58.79 24.31 24.10
C ARG A 751 58.73 25.66 23.33
N GLY A 752 59.31 26.72 23.93
CA GLY A 752 59.05 28.14 23.62
C GLY A 752 60.22 29.00 23.06
N PRO A 753 60.10 30.35 23.09
CA PRO A 753 60.64 31.32 22.08
C PRO A 753 61.78 32.22 22.66
N PRO A 754 62.12 33.46 22.20
CA PRO A 754 61.72 34.33 21.04
C PRO A 754 63.00 34.92 20.31
N PRO A 755 63.14 36.18 19.80
CA PRO A 755 62.21 37.27 19.34
C PRO A 755 62.58 38.03 18.00
N SER A 756 61.66 38.92 17.56
CA SER A 756 61.85 40.32 17.02
C SER A 756 62.48 40.71 15.64
N GLN A 757 61.73 41.55 14.87
CA GLN A 757 61.99 42.99 14.52
C GLN A 757 62.05 43.52 13.04
N HIS A 758 61.27 44.61 12.81
CA HIS A 758 61.49 45.87 12.01
C HIS A 758 61.33 46.04 10.48
N ASN A 759 60.49 47.07 10.15
CA ASN A 759 60.64 48.17 9.15
C ASN A 759 60.73 47.89 7.62
N ALA A 760 60.46 48.85 6.69
CA ALA A 760 59.59 50.05 6.63
C ALA A 760 59.65 50.66 5.19
N GLY A 761 58.67 51.48 4.75
CA GLY A 761 58.87 52.41 3.61
C GLY A 761 57.68 52.74 2.69
N SER A 762 57.62 54.00 2.23
CA SER A 762 56.82 54.57 1.11
C SER A 762 57.74 55.63 0.41
N PRO A 763 57.38 56.51 -0.59
CA PRO A 763 56.05 57.08 -0.94
C PRO A 763 55.78 57.49 -2.44
N HIS A 764 54.60 58.11 -2.68
CA HIS A 764 54.22 59.02 -3.81
C HIS A 764 54.15 58.41 -5.26
N SER A 765 53.50 59.02 -6.28
CA SER A 765 52.87 60.35 -6.46
C SER A 765 51.56 60.29 -7.30
N ASN A 766 50.95 61.45 -7.63
CA ASN A 766 49.65 61.59 -8.35
C ASN A 766 49.67 62.85 -9.26
N PRO A 767 48.98 62.91 -10.43
CA PRO A 767 47.99 64.00 -10.63
C PRO A 767 46.81 63.78 -11.63
N THR A 768 45.76 64.60 -11.40
CA THR A 768 44.63 65.19 -12.21
C THR A 768 44.68 65.23 -13.76
N LEU A 769 43.61 65.46 -14.58
CA LEU A 769 42.23 66.03 -14.36
C LEU A 769 41.21 65.69 -15.50
N SER A 770 39.89 65.77 -15.21
CA SER A 770 38.71 66.22 -16.03
C SER A 770 38.26 65.57 -17.37
N GLY A 771 36.96 65.21 -17.46
CA GLY A 771 36.17 64.98 -18.69
C GLY A 771 34.76 64.38 -18.45
N VAL A 772 33.67 64.95 -19.02
CA VAL A 772 32.21 64.70 -18.74
C VAL A 772 31.37 65.13 -19.98
N PRO A 773 30.12 64.67 -20.30
CA PRO A 773 29.18 63.66 -19.70
C PRO A 773 28.63 62.56 -20.65
N ALA A 774 27.90 61.55 -20.11
CA ALA A 774 26.66 60.96 -20.68
C ALA A 774 25.98 59.93 -19.73
N ASN A 775 24.65 59.74 -19.85
CA ASN A 775 23.77 58.69 -19.25
C ASN A 775 22.97 58.02 -20.41
N PRO A 776 22.21 56.89 -20.27
CA PRO A 776 21.71 56.18 -19.06
C PRO A 776 22.07 54.64 -19.05
N PRO A 777 21.49 53.75 -18.20
CA PRO A 777 22.08 52.43 -17.89
C PRO A 777 21.44 51.19 -18.58
N PRO A 778 22.14 50.03 -18.57
CA PRO A 778 21.54 48.71 -18.88
C PRO A 778 21.88 47.54 -17.91
N ALA A 779 20.98 46.54 -17.90
CA ALA A 779 21.20 45.11 -17.61
C ALA A 779 21.64 44.64 -16.19
N ALA A 780 21.48 43.32 -15.97
CA ALA A 780 21.60 42.64 -14.67
C ALA A 780 22.62 41.49 -14.69
N ALA A 781 23.12 41.10 -13.52
CA ALA A 781 23.93 39.88 -13.33
C ALA A 781 23.77 39.26 -11.94
N THR A 782 23.64 37.93 -11.94
CA THR A 782 23.69 36.92 -10.86
C THR A 782 24.54 37.21 -9.61
N LEU A 783 24.08 36.71 -8.45
CA LEU A 783 24.90 36.33 -7.30
C LEU A 783 24.70 34.84 -6.96
N THR A 784 25.80 34.16 -6.58
CA THR A 784 25.86 32.71 -6.32
C THR A 784 25.67 32.35 -4.84
N PRO A 785 25.24 31.10 -4.51
CA PRO A 785 25.13 30.63 -3.12
C PRO A 785 26.48 30.58 -2.39
N ALA A 786 26.47 30.95 -1.10
CA ALA A 786 27.69 31.19 -0.33
C ALA A 786 28.24 29.94 0.39
N PHE A 787 29.18 29.23 -0.25
CA PHE A 787 30.04 28.23 0.42
C PHE A 787 31.53 28.28 0.04
N PHE A 788 31.91 29.12 -0.93
CA PHE A 788 33.29 29.37 -1.35
C PHE A 788 33.50 30.88 -1.51
N ASP A 789 34.74 31.34 -1.36
CA ASP A 789 35.11 32.73 -1.67
C ASP A 789 35.27 32.96 -3.19
N ALA A 790 35.53 34.22 -3.59
CA ALA A 790 35.73 34.60 -4.98
C ALA A 790 37.03 34.03 -5.63
N ALA A 791 37.85 33.29 -4.88
CA ALA A 791 38.99 32.54 -5.38
C ALA A 791 38.76 31.01 -5.38
N GLY A 792 37.56 30.56 -4.97
CA GLY A 792 37.17 29.15 -4.97
C GLY A 792 37.67 28.34 -3.76
N GLN A 793 38.04 28.98 -2.64
CA GLN A 793 38.41 28.26 -1.42
C GLN A 793 37.28 28.22 -0.38
N PRO A 794 37.14 27.10 0.38
CA PRO A 794 36.12 26.95 1.41
C PRO A 794 36.52 27.68 2.70
N VAL A 795 35.68 28.59 3.17
CA VAL A 795 35.97 29.45 4.33
C VAL A 795 35.46 28.82 5.63
N ALA A 796 36.37 28.31 6.46
CA ALA A 796 36.04 27.73 7.76
C ALA A 796 35.99 28.79 8.87
N ALA A 797 34.78 29.19 9.31
CA ALA A 797 34.58 30.14 10.40
C ALA A 797 34.35 29.42 11.75
N THR A 798 35.37 29.40 12.62
CA THR A 798 35.25 28.82 13.97
C THR A 798 34.62 29.80 14.96
N LYS A 799 33.59 29.35 15.69
CA LYS A 799 33.19 29.94 16.98
C LYS A 799 33.18 28.84 18.05
N VAL A 800 33.66 29.19 19.23
CA VAL A 800 33.94 28.25 20.31
C VAL A 800 32.67 27.96 21.12
N SER A 801 32.45 26.69 21.44
CA SER A 801 31.49 26.26 22.48
C SER A 801 32.24 25.51 23.57
N THR A 802 32.00 25.84 24.83
CA THR A 802 32.75 25.31 25.97
C THR A 802 31.86 24.39 26.81
N VAL A 803 32.12 23.08 26.76
CA VAL A 803 31.56 22.11 27.70
C VAL A 803 32.74 21.40 28.36
N GLY A 804 32.98 21.72 29.63
CA GLY A 804 34.09 21.17 30.40
C GLY A 804 33.76 19.82 31.05
N SER A 805 34.76 18.95 31.12
CA SER A 805 34.65 17.67 31.84
C SER A 805 34.64 17.88 33.36
N ALA A 806 33.76 17.18 34.07
CA ALA A 806 33.88 16.97 35.51
C ALA A 806 33.35 15.57 35.88
N SER A 807 34.06 14.88 36.76
CA SER A 807 33.65 13.61 37.36
C SER A 807 33.78 13.73 38.86
N ALA A 808 32.70 13.47 39.60
CA ALA A 808 32.74 13.24 41.04
C ALA A 808 31.50 12.44 41.45
N THR A 809 31.70 11.36 42.21
CA THR A 809 30.65 10.68 42.96
C THR A 809 30.99 10.81 44.43
N GLU A 810 30.03 11.22 45.25
CA GLU A 810 30.12 11.13 46.70
C GLU A 810 28.72 10.87 47.27
N SER A 811 28.61 10.18 48.42
CA SER A 811 27.34 9.58 48.84
C SER A 811 27.21 9.44 50.36
N VAL A 812 26.27 10.20 50.93
CA VAL A 812 25.66 10.03 52.26
C VAL A 812 24.26 10.68 52.14
N GLY A 813 23.13 10.19 52.65
CA GLY A 813 22.74 8.98 53.39
C GLY A 813 21.33 9.31 53.95
N GLY A 814 20.30 8.47 53.96
CA GLY A 814 20.25 7.02 54.06
C GLY A 814 19.31 6.67 55.23
N ARG A 815 18.02 6.40 54.97
CA ARG A 815 17.13 5.72 55.92
C ARG A 815 15.94 5.06 55.23
N THR A 816 15.50 3.92 55.78
CA THR A 816 14.52 3.01 55.15
C THR A 816 13.34 2.77 56.08
N THR A 817 12.11 2.89 55.57
CA THR A 817 10.84 2.37 56.12
C THR A 817 9.89 2.21 54.91
N SER A 818 9.63 1.02 54.36
CA SER A 818 8.85 -0.11 54.90
C SER A 818 7.33 0.05 54.77
N ILE A 819 6.77 -0.59 53.73
CA ILE A 819 5.56 -1.47 53.73
C ILE A 819 4.39 -1.09 54.65
N THR A 820 3.20 -0.90 54.05
CA THR A 820 1.97 -1.72 54.33
C THR A 820 0.87 -1.43 53.31
N GLU A 821 0.16 -2.49 52.87
CA GLU A 821 -1.16 -2.42 52.25
C GLU A 821 -2.25 -2.64 53.33
N VAL A 822 -3.28 -1.79 53.36
CA VAL A 822 -4.62 -2.00 53.99
C VAL A 822 -5.57 -0.98 53.32
N GLY A 823 -6.85 -1.20 53.01
CA GLY A 823 -7.71 -2.38 53.14
C GLY A 823 -9.05 -2.06 53.82
N GLY A 824 -10.19 -2.19 53.11
CA GLY A 824 -11.53 -2.34 53.70
C GLY A 824 -12.36 -1.08 54.09
N ASP A 825 -13.29 -0.71 53.19
CA ASP A 825 -14.77 -0.73 53.40
C ASP A 825 -15.48 0.19 54.46
N SER A 826 -16.83 0.19 54.41
CA SER A 826 -17.86 0.71 55.35
C SER A 826 -18.69 1.96 54.96
N THR A 827 -19.72 1.72 54.12
CA THR A 827 -21.13 2.21 54.17
C THR A 827 -21.57 3.39 55.09
N THR A 828 -22.43 4.31 54.57
CA THR A 828 -23.78 4.73 55.09
C THR A 828 -24.34 5.94 54.30
N LEU A 829 -25.50 5.83 53.62
CA LEU A 829 -26.91 6.18 53.98
C LEU A 829 -27.36 7.65 53.75
N GLY A 830 -28.63 7.81 53.33
CA GLY A 830 -29.33 9.06 52.97
C GLY A 830 -29.59 9.14 51.45
N GLU A 831 -30.73 8.75 50.86
CA GLU A 831 -32.17 9.08 51.05
C GLU A 831 -32.62 10.46 50.52
N ASP A 832 -33.36 10.42 49.39
CA ASP A 832 -34.48 11.27 48.90
C ASP A 832 -34.60 10.95 47.37
N ARG A 833 -35.69 10.41 46.76
CA ARG A 833 -37.12 10.80 46.64
C ARG A 833 -37.36 12.16 45.98
N ASP A 834 -38.27 12.35 45.02
CA ASP A 834 -39.43 11.57 44.50
C ASP A 834 -39.25 11.24 42.98
N GLU A 835 -39.85 10.23 42.32
CA GLU A 835 -41.28 9.93 42.01
C GLU A 835 -41.96 11.04 41.13
N ASP A 836 -42.72 10.77 40.05
CA ASP A 836 -43.26 9.52 39.46
C ASP A 836 -43.68 9.67 37.95
N MET A 837 -44.41 8.67 37.39
CA MET A 837 -45.06 8.54 36.06
C MET A 837 -44.20 7.83 34.98
N LEU A 838 -44.38 6.54 34.59
CA LEU A 838 -45.57 5.65 34.41
C LEU A 838 -46.41 6.03 33.16
N THR A 839 -46.85 5.11 32.27
CA THR A 839 -46.80 3.61 32.29
C THR A 839 -47.06 2.94 30.91
N GLU A 840 -46.74 1.63 30.81
CA GLU A 840 -47.47 0.57 30.04
C GLU A 840 -47.40 0.54 28.48
N MET A 841 -47.54 -0.57 27.73
CA MET A 841 -47.65 -2.05 27.96
C MET A 841 -47.46 -2.80 26.60
N ASP A 842 -47.30 -4.14 26.44
CA ASP A 842 -47.11 -5.29 27.35
C ASP A 842 -46.53 -6.51 26.58
N SER A 843 -45.94 -7.49 27.30
CA SER A 843 -45.94 -8.96 27.04
C SER A 843 -45.40 -9.53 25.69
N ALA A 844 -44.86 -10.75 25.56
CA ALA A 844 -44.59 -11.92 26.42
C ALA A 844 -43.43 -12.74 25.74
N SER A 845 -42.96 -13.96 26.04
CA SER A 845 -43.03 -15.04 27.07
C SER A 845 -42.03 -16.13 26.59
N ALA A 846 -41.51 -17.15 27.29
CA ALA A 846 -41.59 -17.72 28.65
C ALA A 846 -40.26 -18.53 28.82
N SER A 847 -39.47 -18.48 29.91
CA SER A 847 -39.70 -18.83 31.34
C SER A 847 -39.57 -20.33 31.67
N GLY A 848 -38.77 -20.64 32.72
CA GLY A 848 -38.41 -21.99 33.19
C GLY A 848 -36.90 -22.07 33.55
N TYR A 849 -36.42 -21.84 34.79
CA TYR A 849 -36.61 -22.61 36.06
C TYR A 849 -36.17 -24.08 35.91
N ILE A 850 -35.39 -24.75 36.78
CA ILE A 850 -35.17 -24.76 38.26
C ILE A 850 -33.72 -25.27 38.54
N ASP A 851 -32.99 -25.06 39.66
CA ASP A 851 -32.80 -23.95 40.63
C ASP A 851 -31.85 -24.40 41.79
N ALA A 852 -31.45 -23.48 42.69
CA ALA A 852 -30.89 -23.69 44.07
C ALA A 852 -29.46 -24.27 44.34
N ASP A 853 -28.78 -23.62 45.31
CA ASP A 853 -27.95 -24.14 46.45
C ASP A 853 -26.74 -25.10 46.26
N ALA A 854 -25.71 -25.14 47.13
CA ALA A 854 -25.16 -24.22 48.15
C ALA A 854 -23.81 -24.81 48.69
N ASP A 855 -23.06 -24.03 49.48
CA ASP A 855 -22.03 -24.47 50.48
C ASP A 855 -20.78 -25.25 49.97
N VAL A 856 -19.69 -25.42 50.73
CA VAL A 856 -18.85 -24.52 51.59
C VAL A 856 -17.57 -25.33 51.94
N ASP A 857 -16.57 -24.69 52.57
CA ASP A 857 -15.29 -25.27 53.04
C ASP A 857 -14.26 -25.73 51.97
N ALA A 858 -12.96 -25.79 52.21
CA ALA A 858 -11.96 -25.04 53.02
C ALA A 858 -10.75 -25.98 53.29
N ASP A 859 -9.57 -25.37 53.48
CA ASP A 859 -8.35 -25.94 54.07
C ASP A 859 -7.67 -27.17 53.40
N ALA A 860 -6.38 -27.46 53.63
CA ALA A 860 -5.20 -26.61 53.88
C ALA A 860 -3.90 -27.49 53.87
N MET A 861 -2.75 -26.82 53.99
CA MET A 861 -1.48 -27.29 54.61
C MET A 861 -0.45 -28.16 53.85
N ASP A 862 0.80 -27.88 54.25
CA ASP A 862 2.09 -28.59 54.22
C ASP A 862 2.73 -28.98 52.86
N GLU A 863 3.98 -28.63 52.47
CA GLU A 863 5.27 -28.20 53.10
C GLU A 863 6.41 -29.27 53.00
N ASP A 864 7.65 -28.83 53.29
CA ASP A 864 8.94 -29.54 53.40
C ASP A 864 9.66 -30.13 52.15
N LEU A 865 11.00 -30.14 52.05
CA LEU A 865 12.04 -29.18 52.47
C LEU A 865 13.40 -29.45 51.75
N ASP A 866 14.41 -28.62 52.03
CA ASP A 866 15.77 -28.52 51.44
C ASP A 866 16.80 -29.64 51.77
N ASN A 867 17.99 -29.49 51.16
CA ASN A 867 19.37 -29.76 51.65
C ASN A 867 20.15 -30.95 51.04
N LEU A 868 21.49 -30.93 50.96
CA LEU A 868 22.51 -29.88 50.66
C LEU A 868 23.92 -30.55 50.54
N THR A 869 24.97 -29.77 50.27
CA THR A 869 26.43 -30.10 50.43
C THR A 869 27.06 -31.05 49.38
N SER A 870 28.38 -31.05 49.07
CA SER A 870 29.46 -30.03 49.17
C SER A 870 30.75 -30.48 48.40
N GLN A 871 31.84 -29.67 48.48
CA GLN A 871 33.24 -29.91 48.06
C GLN A 871 33.66 -29.48 46.62
N SER A 872 34.92 -29.13 46.30
CA SER A 872 36.01 -28.43 47.06
C SER A 872 37.27 -28.18 46.19
N ILE A 873 37.73 -26.92 46.05
CA ILE A 873 39.12 -26.44 45.73
C ILE A 873 39.75 -26.85 44.34
N GLY A 874 40.47 -25.95 43.63
CA GLY A 874 41.03 -26.29 42.30
C GLY A 874 42.13 -25.44 41.59
N ASP A 875 42.35 -24.16 41.92
CA ASP A 875 43.56 -23.35 41.59
C ASP A 875 43.97 -23.00 40.11
N ARG A 876 44.67 -21.83 39.97
CA ARG A 876 45.58 -21.35 38.88
C ARG A 876 45.14 -21.01 37.41
N MET A 877 45.19 -19.70 37.13
CA MET A 877 46.02 -18.97 36.11
C MET A 877 45.77 -19.00 34.58
N SER A 878 45.82 -17.76 34.02
CA SER A 878 46.39 -17.33 32.72
C SER A 878 45.68 -17.53 31.37
N ASP A 879 45.02 -16.43 30.94
CA ASP A 879 45.32 -15.62 29.73
C ASP A 879 45.00 -16.14 28.29
N ASP A 880 44.87 -15.15 27.39
CA ASP A 880 44.58 -15.15 25.94
C ASP A 880 43.24 -15.74 25.43
N GLY A 881 42.77 -15.21 24.28
CA GLY A 881 41.42 -15.49 23.75
C GLY A 881 40.69 -14.30 23.09
N SER A 882 41.32 -13.61 22.13
CA SER A 882 40.77 -12.42 21.46
C SER A 882 39.65 -12.71 20.44
N ALA A 883 38.46 -13.05 20.93
CA ALA A 883 37.27 -13.31 20.11
C ALA A 883 36.56 -12.03 19.66
N SER A 884 36.86 -11.54 18.44
CA SER A 884 36.10 -10.45 17.81
C SER A 884 34.76 -10.98 17.25
N LEU A 885 33.65 -10.62 17.90
CA LEU A 885 32.30 -11.03 17.51
C LEU A 885 31.52 -9.86 16.91
N VAL A 886 31.50 -9.75 15.58
CA VAL A 886 30.72 -8.72 14.86
C VAL A 886 29.32 -9.25 14.58
N GLY A 887 28.37 -8.90 15.46
CA GLY A 887 26.95 -9.19 15.24
C GLY A 887 26.34 -8.24 14.22
N PHE A 888 25.84 -8.77 13.11
CA PHE A 888 25.00 -8.03 12.17
C PHE A 888 23.54 -8.08 12.62
N GLY A 889 22.95 -6.94 12.94
CA GLY A 889 21.50 -6.79 13.06
C GLY A 889 20.87 -6.54 11.69
N GLU A 890 19.86 -7.33 11.31
CA GLU A 890 19.05 -7.06 10.12
C GLU A 890 18.08 -5.90 10.40
N GLY A 891 18.28 -4.76 9.75
CA GLY A 891 17.49 -3.55 10.05
C GLY A 891 17.79 -2.34 9.15
N ALA A 892 17.94 -2.56 7.84
CA ALA A 892 18.19 -1.48 6.88
C ALA A 892 17.26 -1.63 5.65
N GLY A 893 16.17 -0.86 5.64
CA GLY A 893 15.15 -0.95 4.58
C GLY A 893 14.00 0.06 4.74
N SER A 894 14.24 1.20 5.39
CA SER A 894 13.25 2.27 5.55
C SER A 894 13.93 3.62 5.32
N THR A 895 13.58 4.28 4.22
CA THR A 895 14.00 5.64 3.90
C THR A 895 12.83 6.60 4.15
N LEU A 896 12.54 6.85 5.43
CA LEU A 896 11.61 7.88 5.87
C LEU A 896 12.40 8.98 6.60
N SER A 897 12.52 10.15 5.96
CA SER A 897 13.26 11.31 6.47
C SER A 897 12.31 12.45 6.82
N GLY A 898 11.56 12.29 7.92
CA GLY A 898 10.70 13.33 8.48
C GLY A 898 11.35 14.05 9.69
N PRO A 899 11.16 15.36 9.88
CA PRO A 899 11.79 16.10 10.98
C PRO A 899 11.08 15.92 12.33
N ILE A 900 11.77 15.31 13.30
CA ILE A 900 11.27 15.18 14.68
C ILE A 900 11.56 16.47 15.47
N TYR A 901 10.51 17.25 15.75
CA TYR A 901 10.61 18.47 16.57
C TYR A 901 10.36 18.18 18.07
N HIS A 902 11.43 18.14 18.87
CA HIS A 902 11.30 18.19 20.33
C HIS A 902 11.02 19.62 20.81
N ARG A 903 9.83 19.85 21.39
CA ARG A 903 9.52 21.10 22.12
C ARG A 903 10.44 21.23 23.35
N ARG A 904 11.02 22.40 23.56
CA ARG A 904 11.60 22.80 24.86
C ARG A 904 10.54 23.55 25.70
N PRO A 905 10.54 23.42 27.04
CA PRO A 905 9.67 24.21 27.90
C PRO A 905 10.07 25.69 27.94
N LEU A 906 9.10 26.58 28.11
CA LEU A 906 9.34 27.97 28.53
C LEU A 906 9.45 28.05 30.07
N PRO A 907 10.21 29.00 30.63
CA PRO A 907 10.39 29.11 32.08
C PRO A 907 9.11 29.56 32.80
N SER A 908 8.88 29.03 34.00
CA SER A 908 7.77 29.46 34.87
C SER A 908 8.04 30.84 35.49
N LEU A 909 7.10 31.78 35.34
CA LEU A 909 6.87 32.77 36.40
C LEU A 909 6.11 32.06 37.52
N GLY A 910 6.66 32.07 38.73
CA GLY A 910 5.97 31.54 39.91
C GLY A 910 5.02 32.56 40.52
N SER A 911 3.78 32.17 40.78
CA SER A 911 2.86 32.89 41.67
C SER A 911 2.60 32.04 42.91
N THR A 912 2.92 32.59 44.09
CA THR A 912 2.52 32.01 45.38
C THR A 912 1.25 32.69 45.90
N THR A 913 0.41 31.91 46.58
CA THR A 913 -0.93 32.29 47.05
C THR A 913 -0.91 33.31 48.20
N GLY A 914 -1.86 34.27 48.25
CA GLY A 914 -1.76 35.41 49.19
C GLY A 914 -3.02 36.22 49.58
N SER A 915 -4.22 35.63 49.62
CA SER A 915 -5.36 36.03 50.51
C SER A 915 -5.80 37.52 50.69
N ALA A 916 -6.91 37.87 50.00
CA ALA A 916 -8.11 38.53 50.54
C ALA A 916 -8.19 40.05 50.94
N THR A 917 -9.42 40.59 50.82
CA THR A 917 -9.96 41.92 51.25
C THR A 917 -9.47 43.17 50.48
N GLY A 918 -10.25 44.24 50.27
CA GLY A 918 -11.71 44.42 50.47
C GLY A 918 -12.18 45.90 50.32
N GLY A 919 -13.24 46.16 49.55
CA GLY A 919 -13.85 47.50 49.34
C GLY A 919 -13.10 48.43 48.35
N GLY A 920 -13.69 49.48 47.77
CA GLY A 920 -15.12 49.87 47.74
C GLY A 920 -15.37 51.29 47.16
N ALA A 921 -16.54 51.47 46.51
CA ALA A 921 -17.23 52.73 46.13
C ALA A 921 -16.63 53.69 45.06
N GLY A 922 -17.52 54.19 44.17
CA GLY A 922 -17.34 55.35 43.28
C GLY A 922 -16.72 55.07 41.88
N GLY A 923 -17.10 55.75 40.80
CA GLY A 923 -18.27 56.62 40.59
C GLY A 923 -18.12 57.69 39.48
N VAL A 924 -19.04 57.69 38.50
CA VAL A 924 -19.53 58.88 37.74
C VAL A 924 -18.59 59.62 36.74
N TRP A 925 -18.90 59.48 35.43
CA TRP A 925 -18.84 60.45 34.31
C TRP A 925 -17.56 61.28 33.98
N GLY A 926 -17.22 61.41 32.67
CA GLY A 926 -16.50 62.59 32.15
C GLY A 926 -15.64 62.43 30.87
N LEU A 927 -16.03 63.10 29.78
CA LEU A 927 -15.16 63.53 28.65
C LEU A 927 -14.49 64.90 29.02
N PRO A 928 -13.43 65.45 28.35
CA PRO A 928 -13.26 65.52 26.88
C PRO A 928 -11.80 65.57 26.33
N GLU A 929 -11.61 66.25 25.19
CA GLU A 929 -10.40 66.57 24.38
C GLU A 929 -9.27 67.35 25.14
N ARG A 930 -8.11 67.81 24.59
CA ARG A 930 -7.61 68.03 23.19
C ARG A 930 -6.09 68.35 23.14
N ALA A 931 -5.39 68.05 22.03
CA ALA A 931 -4.23 68.78 21.42
C ALA A 931 -3.61 67.93 20.27
N SER A 932 -3.64 68.27 18.96
CA SER A 932 -2.93 69.34 18.19
C SER A 932 -1.39 69.20 18.17
N SER A 933 -0.65 69.27 17.04
CA SER A 933 -0.94 69.60 15.61
C SER A 933 0.32 69.28 14.75
N GLY A 934 0.32 69.19 13.41
CA GLY A 934 -0.74 69.29 12.38
C GLY A 934 -0.20 69.83 11.03
N LEU A 935 -1.07 69.83 9.99
CA LEU A 935 -0.94 70.53 8.68
C LEU A 935 0.11 69.95 7.67
N SER A 936 -0.06 70.08 6.34
CA SER A 936 -0.84 71.07 5.56
C SER A 936 -1.88 70.54 4.55
N GLU A 937 -2.88 71.38 4.26
CA GLU A 937 -3.93 71.26 3.23
C GLU A 937 -3.38 71.56 1.80
N GLY A 938 -4.12 71.48 0.68
CA GLY A 938 -5.55 71.24 0.35
C GLY A 938 -5.73 71.33 -1.20
N ALA A 939 -6.92 71.49 -1.81
CA ALA A 939 -8.31 71.47 -1.33
C ALA A 939 -9.31 71.20 -2.50
N THR A 940 -10.49 70.71 -2.15
CA THR A 940 -11.80 70.60 -2.88
C THR A 940 -12.00 71.24 -4.27
N GLY A 941 -12.69 70.52 -5.18
CA GLY A 941 -13.32 71.06 -6.41
C GLY A 941 -14.41 70.12 -6.97
N ALA A 942 -15.52 70.67 -7.51
CA ALA A 942 -16.73 69.93 -7.89
C ALA A 942 -16.73 69.31 -9.32
N GLY A 943 -17.73 68.47 -9.62
CA GLY A 943 -18.09 68.03 -10.99
C GLY A 943 -18.83 69.11 -11.81
N PRO A 944 -19.40 68.82 -13.01
CA PRO A 944 -19.92 67.52 -13.47
C PRO A 944 -19.54 67.09 -14.92
N SER A 945 -20.18 66.02 -15.42
CA SER A 945 -20.30 65.58 -16.84
C SER A 945 -21.15 66.59 -17.69
N PRO A 946 -21.45 66.43 -19.02
CA PRO A 946 -21.41 65.21 -19.88
C PRO A 946 -21.03 65.41 -21.39
N HIS A 947 -21.23 64.35 -22.21
CA HIS A 947 -21.23 64.31 -23.71
C HIS A 947 -19.87 64.52 -24.43
N HIS A 948 -19.62 64.06 -25.67
CA HIS A 948 -20.36 63.24 -26.67
C HIS A 948 -19.37 62.56 -27.66
N GLN A 949 -19.78 61.49 -28.38
CA GLN A 949 -19.52 61.12 -29.81
C GLN A 949 -18.13 61.39 -30.50
N HIS A 950 -17.63 60.64 -31.51
CA HIS A 950 -18.25 59.72 -32.49
C HIS A 950 -17.21 58.79 -33.19
N HIS A 951 -17.71 57.66 -33.75
CA HIS A 951 -17.27 56.81 -34.90
C HIS A 951 -15.88 56.87 -35.60
N GLY A 952 -15.44 55.67 -36.06
CA GLY A 952 -14.62 55.45 -37.27
C GLY A 952 -13.48 54.43 -37.08
N ARG A 953 -13.63 53.10 -37.19
CA ARG A 953 -14.13 52.19 -38.26
C ARG A 953 -13.15 51.96 -39.45
N THR A 954 -12.71 50.69 -39.58
CA THR A 954 -12.12 49.99 -40.75
C THR A 954 -10.76 50.42 -41.36
N ARG A 955 -9.76 49.51 -41.35
CA ARG A 955 -9.33 48.73 -42.56
C ARG A 955 -8.29 47.61 -42.31
N ILE A 956 -8.33 46.62 -43.21
CA ILE A 956 -7.48 45.44 -43.54
C ILE A 956 -7.56 45.34 -45.11
N PRO A 957 -6.73 44.64 -45.96
CA PRO A 957 -5.53 43.78 -45.79
C PRO A 957 -4.25 44.48 -46.36
N GLU A 958 -3.14 43.88 -46.88
CA GLU A 958 -2.58 42.53 -47.19
C GLU A 958 -1.05 42.58 -46.82
N ARG A 959 -0.29 41.54 -46.39
CA ARG A 959 0.02 40.16 -46.88
C ARG A 959 1.24 40.06 -47.83
N GLU A 960 2.36 39.54 -47.33
CA GLU A 960 3.39 38.73 -48.01
C GLU A 960 3.93 37.75 -46.93
N THR A 961 3.90 36.41 -46.99
CA THR A 961 4.41 35.38 -47.94
C THR A 961 5.92 35.08 -47.86
N GLY A 962 6.26 33.95 -47.23
CA GLY A 962 7.57 33.27 -47.27
C GLY A 962 7.37 31.78 -46.98
N ASN A 963 8.02 30.89 -47.75
CA ASN A 963 7.65 29.46 -47.85
C ASN A 963 8.72 28.49 -47.32
N GLY A 964 8.24 27.35 -46.79
CA GLY A 964 8.95 26.07 -46.77
C GLY A 964 9.54 25.64 -45.42
N THR A 965 9.54 24.36 -45.03
CA THR A 965 8.92 23.16 -45.65
C THR A 965 8.63 22.11 -44.58
N GLU A 966 7.45 21.50 -44.60
CA GLU A 966 7.05 20.43 -43.66
C GLU A 966 7.52 19.03 -44.10
N THR A 967 7.53 18.08 -43.16
CA THR A 967 7.64 16.63 -43.42
C THR A 967 6.37 15.95 -42.89
N PRO A 968 5.66 15.13 -43.68
CA PRO A 968 4.34 14.63 -43.28
C PRO A 968 4.42 13.56 -42.19
N VAL A 969 3.77 13.81 -41.05
CA VAL A 969 3.46 12.80 -40.04
C VAL A 969 2.33 11.90 -40.55
N SER A 970 2.40 10.59 -40.29
CA SER A 970 1.38 9.64 -40.78
C SER A 970 0.02 9.85 -40.11
N GLN A 971 -1.06 9.65 -40.87
CA GLN A 971 -2.43 9.78 -40.35
C GLN A 971 -2.78 8.76 -39.25
N SER A 972 -2.01 7.67 -39.11
CA SER A 972 -2.10 6.73 -37.98
C SER A 972 -1.82 7.42 -36.64
N ALA A 973 -0.70 8.16 -36.55
CA ALA A 973 -0.28 8.83 -35.32
C ALA A 973 -1.19 10.01 -34.92
N VAL A 974 -2.10 10.43 -35.81
CA VAL A 974 -3.14 11.44 -35.55
C VAL A 974 -4.46 10.78 -35.12
N ARG A 975 -4.69 9.50 -35.43
CA ARG A 975 -5.79 8.70 -34.85
C ARG A 975 -5.45 8.21 -33.45
N GLU A 976 -4.27 7.62 -33.23
CA GLU A 976 -3.83 7.15 -31.90
C GLU A 976 -3.87 8.28 -30.85
N ARG A 977 -3.48 9.51 -31.23
CA ARG A 977 -3.57 10.72 -30.38
C ARG A 977 -4.99 11.26 -30.13
N ARG A 978 -6.02 10.71 -30.77
CA ARG A 978 -7.44 11.03 -30.48
C ARG A 978 -8.14 9.99 -29.62
N GLU A 979 -7.61 8.77 -29.58
CA GLU A 979 -8.13 7.67 -28.76
C GLU A 979 -7.50 7.67 -27.35
N ALA A 980 -6.36 8.35 -27.16
CA ALA A 980 -5.80 8.72 -25.85
C ALA A 980 -6.53 9.90 -25.18
N ARG A 981 -7.87 9.93 -25.23
CA ARG A 981 -8.73 10.80 -24.42
C ARG A 981 -9.47 9.93 -23.42
N MET A 982 -9.64 10.41 -22.19
CA MET A 982 -10.57 9.81 -21.24
C MET A 982 -11.96 9.83 -21.87
N VAL A 983 -12.54 8.66 -22.11
CA VAL A 983 -13.92 8.52 -22.58
C VAL A 983 -14.82 8.50 -21.36
N ASP A 984 -15.85 9.35 -21.34
CA ASP A 984 -16.83 9.44 -20.25
C ASP A 984 -17.32 8.06 -19.81
N GLY A 985 -17.36 7.83 -18.50
CA GLY A 985 -17.71 6.55 -17.88
C GLY A 985 -19.18 6.13 -17.98
N VAL A 986 -19.87 6.42 -19.08
CA VAL A 986 -21.27 6.02 -19.32
C VAL A 986 -21.48 5.58 -20.78
N ALA A 987 -21.79 4.30 -20.98
CA ALA A 987 -22.14 3.77 -22.30
C ALA A 987 -23.60 4.10 -22.69
N LEU A 988 -23.78 5.04 -23.62
CA LEU A 988 -25.08 5.41 -24.20
C LEU A 988 -25.11 5.21 -25.72
N ASP A 989 -25.60 4.04 -26.16
CA ASP A 989 -25.81 3.72 -27.57
C ASP A 989 -26.98 4.53 -28.17
N GLY A 990 -26.71 5.29 -29.23
CA GLY A 990 -27.72 5.94 -30.06
C GLY A 990 -28.02 5.12 -31.33
N VAL A 991 -29.15 4.41 -31.37
CA VAL A 991 -29.52 3.56 -32.52
C VAL A 991 -29.94 4.40 -33.74
N ALA A 992 -29.20 4.27 -34.84
CA ALA A 992 -29.56 4.75 -36.17
C ALA A 992 -29.25 3.68 -37.24
N ALA A 993 -29.91 3.76 -38.40
CA ALA A 993 -29.99 2.65 -39.36
C ALA A 993 -28.78 2.51 -40.30
N ALA A 994 -28.64 1.29 -40.83
CA ALA A 994 -27.55 0.79 -41.67
C ALA A 994 -27.25 1.60 -42.95
N ASP A 995 -25.96 1.61 -43.32
CA ASP A 995 -25.53 1.20 -44.66
C ASP A 995 -24.10 0.58 -44.61
N ASN A 996 -23.61 0.05 -45.73
CA ASN A 996 -22.44 -0.81 -45.84
C ASN A 996 -21.12 -0.05 -46.05
N ASN A 997 -20.03 -0.53 -45.45
CA ASN A 997 -18.73 -0.70 -46.11
C ASN A 997 -17.77 -1.56 -45.25
N ASP A 998 -16.84 -2.26 -45.90
CA ASP A 998 -15.82 -3.09 -45.27
C ASP A 998 -14.68 -2.27 -44.65
N ASP A 999 -14.22 -2.68 -43.46
CA ASP A 999 -12.83 -2.46 -43.02
C ASP A 999 -12.41 -3.63 -42.10
N VAL A 1000 -11.22 -4.19 -42.30
CA VAL A 1000 -10.85 -5.52 -41.76
C VAL A 1000 -10.04 -5.42 -40.47
N PHE A 1001 -10.65 -5.78 -39.34
CA PHE A 1001 -9.94 -6.02 -38.09
C PHE A 1001 -9.13 -7.33 -38.14
N VAL A 1002 -7.90 -7.31 -37.62
CA VAL A 1002 -7.00 -8.47 -37.60
C VAL A 1002 -6.82 -8.98 -36.16
N ASP A 1003 -7.49 -10.07 -35.83
CA ASP A 1003 -7.19 -10.86 -34.64
C ASP A 1003 -5.78 -11.48 -34.75
N THR A 1004 -4.98 -11.33 -33.70
CA THR A 1004 -3.61 -11.85 -33.59
C THR A 1004 -3.45 -12.95 -32.55
N THR A 1005 -4.53 -13.35 -31.85
CA THR A 1005 -4.47 -14.24 -30.68
C THR A 1005 -4.29 -15.73 -31.00
N THR A 1006 -4.55 -16.17 -32.24
CA THR A 1006 -4.54 -17.61 -32.59
C THR A 1006 -3.66 -18.00 -33.80
N ARG A 1007 -2.33 -18.10 -33.62
CA ARG A 1007 -1.48 -18.94 -34.48
C ARG A 1007 -0.36 -19.67 -33.73
N GLY A 1008 -0.34 -21.00 -33.88
CA GLY A 1008 0.85 -21.82 -33.58
C GLY A 1008 1.96 -21.64 -34.63
N PRO A 1009 3.17 -22.17 -34.38
CA PRO A 1009 4.35 -21.89 -35.20
C PRO A 1009 4.27 -22.51 -36.61
N VAL A 1010 4.66 -21.71 -37.61
CA VAL A 1010 4.76 -22.08 -39.04
C VAL A 1010 6.19 -21.72 -39.52
N PRO A 1011 6.86 -22.57 -40.33
CA PRO A 1011 8.33 -22.63 -40.30
C PRO A 1011 9.08 -21.63 -41.20
N VAL A 1012 10.37 -21.46 -40.89
CA VAL A 1012 11.34 -20.61 -41.60
C VAL A 1012 11.59 -21.12 -43.04
N PRO A 1013 11.58 -20.25 -44.07
CA PRO A 1013 11.81 -20.66 -45.45
C PRO A 1013 13.29 -20.92 -45.77
N THR A 1014 13.60 -22.11 -46.26
CA THR A 1014 14.93 -22.46 -46.81
C THR A 1014 15.11 -21.91 -48.22
N ASN A 1015 16.21 -21.19 -48.44
CA ASN A 1015 16.51 -20.55 -49.73
C ASN A 1015 16.94 -21.61 -50.78
N THR A 1016 16.27 -21.67 -51.93
CA THR A 1016 16.51 -22.70 -52.95
C THR A 1016 17.73 -22.41 -53.83
N ARG A 1017 18.55 -23.44 -54.09
CA ARG A 1017 19.41 -23.54 -55.29
C ARG A 1017 19.10 -24.83 -56.04
N GLU A 1018 19.24 -24.79 -57.36
CA GLU A 1018 18.80 -25.87 -58.25
C GLU A 1018 19.82 -27.03 -58.40
N ARG A 1019 19.30 -28.18 -58.89
CA ARG A 1019 20.01 -29.33 -59.46
C ARG A 1019 20.80 -30.18 -58.43
N ASP A 1020 20.96 -31.49 -58.60
CA ASP A 1020 20.82 -32.30 -59.82
C ASP A 1020 20.09 -33.66 -59.59
N ARG A 1021 20.17 -34.56 -60.58
CA ARG A 1021 19.40 -35.80 -60.79
C ARG A 1021 19.82 -37.01 -59.91
N GLN A 1022 19.00 -38.06 -60.04
CA GLN A 1022 19.25 -39.51 -59.76
C GLN A 1022 18.88 -40.00 -58.35
N GLN A 1023 18.50 -41.27 -58.13
CA GLN A 1023 17.67 -42.25 -58.88
C GLN A 1023 17.49 -43.49 -57.96
N ARG A 1024 16.31 -44.13 -57.90
CA ARG A 1024 16.08 -45.51 -57.33
C ARG A 1024 16.31 -45.63 -55.80
N HIS A 1025 15.82 -46.65 -55.07
CA HIS A 1025 14.78 -47.66 -55.35
C HIS A 1025 14.07 -48.11 -54.04
N SER A 1026 13.12 -49.05 -54.21
CA SER A 1026 12.44 -49.91 -53.23
C SER A 1026 13.25 -50.35 -51.98
N HIS A 1027 12.65 -50.71 -50.84
CA HIS A 1027 11.56 -51.71 -50.73
C HIS A 1027 10.60 -51.58 -49.52
N ARG A 1028 9.81 -52.64 -49.27
CA ARG A 1028 8.54 -52.69 -48.51
C ARG A 1028 8.43 -54.02 -47.79
N GLN A 1029 8.15 -54.05 -46.47
CA GLN A 1029 7.30 -55.03 -45.74
C GLN A 1029 7.39 -54.85 -44.21
N GLN A 1030 6.49 -55.50 -43.44
CA GLN A 1030 6.40 -55.46 -41.96
C GLN A 1030 6.82 -56.83 -41.34
N PRO A 1031 6.39 -57.24 -40.12
CA PRO A 1031 7.22 -57.78 -39.02
C PRO A 1031 7.19 -59.35 -38.97
N PRO A 1032 7.48 -60.08 -37.86
CA PRO A 1032 8.07 -59.80 -36.52
C PRO A 1032 9.31 -60.74 -36.27
N PRO A 1033 9.54 -61.50 -35.16
CA PRO A 1033 9.37 -61.32 -33.69
C PRO A 1033 10.66 -61.63 -32.85
N SER A 1034 10.51 -61.74 -31.51
CA SER A 1034 11.25 -62.61 -30.55
C SER A 1034 12.71 -62.32 -30.09
N SER A 1035 12.98 -62.69 -28.82
CA SER A 1035 14.29 -62.90 -28.15
C SER A 1035 14.64 -64.40 -28.07
N PRO A 1036 15.90 -64.82 -27.80
CA PRO A 1036 16.24 -65.33 -26.43
C PRO A 1036 17.73 -65.33 -25.99
N ASP A 1037 17.96 -65.57 -24.67
CA ASP A 1037 18.99 -66.41 -24.00
C ASP A 1037 20.51 -66.21 -24.26
N GLU A 1038 21.47 -66.72 -23.46
CA GLU A 1038 21.55 -67.82 -22.46
C GLU A 1038 22.32 -67.41 -21.17
N ALA A 1039 22.33 -68.14 -20.03
CA ALA A 1039 21.47 -69.17 -19.42
C ALA A 1039 22.03 -69.58 -18.02
N SER A 1040 21.46 -70.63 -17.38
CA SER A 1040 22.04 -71.43 -16.26
C SER A 1040 22.10 -70.80 -14.85
N GLU A 1041 22.22 -71.51 -13.71
CA GLU A 1041 21.83 -72.85 -13.20
C GLU A 1041 22.05 -72.85 -11.64
N ARG A 1042 21.55 -73.74 -10.77
CA ARG A 1042 20.37 -74.63 -10.62
C ARG A 1042 20.45 -75.25 -9.18
N VAL A 1043 19.45 -76.04 -8.73
CA VAL A 1043 19.46 -76.97 -7.54
C VAL A 1043 19.28 -76.27 -6.17
N SER A 1044 18.35 -76.60 -5.26
CA SER A 1044 17.15 -77.51 -5.21
C SER A 1044 16.22 -77.04 -4.05
N ARG A 1045 14.87 -77.17 -4.08
CA ARG A 1045 14.01 -78.36 -3.75
C ARG A 1045 14.24 -78.99 -2.36
N GLU A 1046 13.25 -79.45 -1.57
CA GLU A 1046 11.76 -79.37 -1.59
C GLU A 1046 11.19 -79.91 -0.23
N LYS A 1047 9.89 -79.66 0.06
CA LYS A 1047 8.93 -80.54 0.82
C LYS A 1047 9.03 -80.88 2.35
N GLN A 1048 7.84 -80.71 2.98
CA GLN A 1048 7.05 -81.63 3.82
C GLN A 1048 7.35 -81.97 5.31
N ASP A 1049 6.25 -81.84 6.08
CA ASP A 1049 5.63 -82.74 7.08
C ASP A 1049 6.15 -82.93 8.53
N ASP A 1050 5.15 -83.22 9.38
CA ASP A 1050 5.12 -83.76 10.76
C ASP A 1050 5.84 -83.02 11.92
N GLY A 1051 5.28 -82.95 13.14
CA GLY A 1051 3.94 -83.36 13.59
C GLY A 1051 3.81 -83.42 15.12
N GLU A 1052 2.55 -83.41 15.63
CA GLU A 1052 2.11 -83.87 16.98
C GLU A 1052 2.68 -83.18 18.27
N SER A 1053 1.98 -83.12 19.42
CA SER A 1053 0.56 -83.37 19.78
C SER A 1053 0.16 -82.76 21.15
N ARG A 1054 -1.17 -82.62 21.38
CA ARG A 1054 -1.93 -82.70 22.68
C ARG A 1054 -1.54 -81.81 23.89
N ALA A 1055 -2.45 -81.34 24.75
CA ALA A 1055 -3.93 -81.31 24.84
C ALA A 1055 -4.34 -80.02 25.62
N GLY A 1056 -5.52 -79.38 25.46
CA GLY A 1056 -6.89 -79.81 25.81
C GLY A 1056 -7.26 -79.40 27.25
N ALA A 1057 -8.42 -78.86 27.63
CA ALA A 1057 -9.70 -78.49 26.98
C ALA A 1057 -10.34 -77.32 27.82
N ARG A 1058 -11.46 -76.63 27.51
CA ARG A 1058 -12.80 -76.98 26.99
C ARG A 1058 -13.48 -75.79 26.26
N SER A 1059 -14.69 -76.03 25.72
CA SER A 1059 -15.61 -75.10 25.01
C SER A 1059 -17.03 -75.22 25.67
N PRO A 1060 -18.20 -74.72 25.16
CA PRO A 1060 -18.50 -73.92 23.94
C PRO A 1060 -19.61 -72.82 24.05
N LYS A 1061 -19.96 -72.22 22.88
CA LYS A 1061 -21.17 -71.43 22.46
C LYS A 1061 -20.98 -69.90 22.33
N GLY A 1062 -21.41 -69.21 21.27
CA GLY A 1062 -21.76 -69.65 19.90
C GLY A 1062 -22.79 -68.78 19.12
N LYS A 1063 -22.47 -68.41 17.85
CA LYS A 1063 -23.28 -67.65 16.84
C LYS A 1063 -23.49 -66.14 17.14
N GLY A 1064 -23.67 -65.23 16.18
CA GLY A 1064 -23.42 -65.27 14.71
C GLY A 1064 -24.27 -64.29 13.85
N LYS A 1065 -23.64 -63.58 12.89
CA LYS A 1065 -24.18 -62.68 11.82
C LYS A 1065 -24.85 -61.34 12.23
N GLY A 1066 -24.59 -60.25 11.49
CA GLY A 1066 -25.50 -59.09 11.35
C GLY A 1066 -24.89 -57.69 11.14
N ARG A 1067 -25.38 -56.95 10.12
CA ARG A 1067 -25.47 -55.47 10.00
C ARG A 1067 -26.95 -55.07 10.34
N PRO A 1068 -27.41 -53.80 10.49
CA PRO A 1068 -26.85 -52.51 10.00
C PRO A 1068 -26.89 -51.36 11.05
N ALA A 1069 -27.11 -50.10 10.61
CA ALA A 1069 -27.13 -48.85 11.39
C ALA A 1069 -28.57 -48.33 11.71
N GLY A 1070 -28.69 -47.30 12.56
CA GLY A 1070 -29.96 -46.56 12.82
C GLY A 1070 -29.96 -45.60 14.03
N GLU A 1071 -29.60 -44.33 13.79
CA GLU A 1071 -30.26 -43.06 14.23
C GLU A 1071 -30.77 -42.78 15.67
N VAL A 1072 -30.26 -41.65 16.25
CA VAL A 1072 -30.82 -40.62 17.19
C VAL A 1072 -31.57 -40.99 18.50
N PRO A 1073 -31.78 -40.03 19.45
CA PRO A 1073 -31.16 -38.70 19.64
C PRO A 1073 -30.57 -38.45 21.05
N PHE A 1074 -29.50 -37.63 21.14
CA PHE A 1074 -29.52 -36.25 21.67
C PHE A 1074 -28.17 -35.58 21.43
#